data_AF-A0A402CXX7-F1
#
_entry.id   AF-A0A402CXX7-F1
#
_cell.length_a   1.000
_cell.length_b   1.000
_cell.length_c   1.000
_cell.angle_alpha   90.00
_cell.angle_beta   90.00
_cell.angle_gamma   90.00
#
_symmetry.space_group_name_H-M   'P 1'
#
loop_
_entity.id
_entity.type
_entity.pdbx_description
1 polymer ?
#
loop_
_entity_poly.entity_id
_entity_poly.type
_entity_poly.pdbx_seq_one_letter_code
_entity_poly.pdbx_strand_id
1 'polypeptide(L)'
;MSNVTEILPPDCCALFEPQLASLSTTADIGAFLKKCHQEINSLDRLSSGAGVALLAHNCALVDAVLRRLFALAVEHAAALAPAGEDAPTMPELTIVASGGYGRRELAPYSDVDVTFVSVREDDAYLNAIIKDMFQSVMDVFLYGANLKVGYAYRLLGDLGQLDHQTQTTLLDARFLCGDSELFKEFRATFRAQLLTADFMFQKWAERKSVLAKFGGDQVYVVEPQIKEGAGGLRDIQNAEWIGEARYRVSYSRVWRTLVEQGIVTERESASIRAAREFLWNVRSVLHMVAGEARDTMTTEKQESVAAYLGYPDGPETPAVETFMREYYTHAAEARRIARKAIKRCLDSEILLGLGLASIRRSLYVADPDIADRDMAMPLHAAELAQAYSLTISDELEEAICRFLERHPTAPDPAYAGRVFTRLLASKDASAILDRLSEQGVLAWLLPEFAPLMTLIPYDAAHDFTVGAHSLRVVRNLHQFHQETDPRFADFRRVAGEVAFPEVLNLAGLIHDIGKQWPEGGHAETGADASVLIAERIGWDTERRDKLVFLIRNHLLMAETSRLRDLSLEETVREFTRQVPDMESLNMLYLLTCADTQAVGEGVWTEVKGKFLTELYYRAEAVLAGGSSGETPAFVPNLARQRDRIRKQLAQHNLPIDLIHEHTRNLPAQYLLNTPLEEMYLHIAMIGRLRETFTPIVDFRHEFGNDYTEITICAYDDPKPGLLAKITGVLYAHDINVHVAQVFTREASVRIAIDTLWIDYRGKPLASGKKAEIQESLRKVMLGEMALADLLKKRNKPVKDQTIYSAKIDDTTSDQFSLLEVSAPDEKGVVYRLANVVSGLGWNIHAARLSVWGSRARDAFYVTGPDGKKLPASDVARLLEVLPVSTFVKRKLTTAGGG
;
A
#
# COMPACT_ATOMS: atom_id res chain seq x y z
N MET A 1 54.06 10.44 -23.63
CA MET A 1 54.00 9.05 -24.16
C MET A 1 52.57 8.80 -24.59
N SER A 2 52.41 8.44 -25.86
CA SER A 2 51.21 8.09 -26.64
C SER A 2 49.82 8.09 -25.95
N ASN A 3 48.91 8.87 -26.53
CA ASN A 3 47.46 8.88 -26.30
C ASN A 3 46.86 7.46 -26.28
N VAL A 4 46.46 6.97 -25.11
CA VAL A 4 45.58 5.80 -24.95
C VAL A 4 44.14 6.30 -24.82
N THR A 5 43.67 7.00 -25.85
CA THR A 5 42.26 7.37 -26.06
C THR A 5 41.72 6.75 -27.35
N GLU A 6 42.12 5.51 -27.60
CA GLU A 6 41.36 4.60 -28.43
C GLU A 6 40.99 3.42 -27.54
N ILE A 7 39.70 3.33 -27.18
CA ILE A 7 39.03 2.03 -27.06
C ILE A 7 39.53 1.26 -28.29
N LEU A 8 40.11 0.07 -28.09
CA LEU A 8 40.66 -0.81 -29.13
C LEU A 8 39.92 -0.65 -30.48
N PRO A 9 40.65 -0.68 -31.62
CA PRO A 9 40.08 -0.36 -32.92
C PRO A 9 38.81 -1.19 -33.20
N PRO A 10 37.86 -0.67 -34.00
CA PRO A 10 36.52 -1.23 -34.17
C PRO A 10 36.43 -2.70 -34.63
N ASP A 11 37.53 -3.30 -35.10
CA ASP A 11 37.57 -4.62 -35.75
C ASP A 11 38.40 -5.68 -34.99
N CYS A 12 38.25 -5.78 -33.67
CA CYS A 12 38.72 -7.00 -32.97
C CYS A 12 37.96 -8.27 -33.42
N CYS A 13 36.81 -8.15 -34.09
CA CYS A 13 36.09 -9.30 -34.67
C CYS A 13 36.93 -10.03 -35.72
N ALA A 14 37.79 -9.30 -36.46
CA ALA A 14 38.68 -9.87 -37.46
C ALA A 14 39.68 -10.91 -36.88
N LEU A 15 39.86 -10.92 -35.56
CA LEU A 15 40.66 -11.94 -34.85
C LEU A 15 39.98 -13.32 -34.85
N PHE A 16 38.65 -13.37 -34.87
CA PHE A 16 37.86 -14.59 -34.70
C PHE A 16 37.10 -14.98 -35.98
N GLU A 17 36.66 -14.00 -36.78
CA GLU A 17 35.87 -14.20 -38.00
C GLU A 17 36.48 -15.22 -38.99
N PRO A 18 37.81 -15.24 -39.27
CA PRO A 18 38.39 -16.23 -40.19
C PRO A 18 38.24 -17.68 -39.72
N GLN A 19 38.31 -17.91 -38.40
CA GLN A 19 38.18 -19.25 -37.82
C GLN A 19 36.72 -19.68 -37.71
N LEU A 20 35.82 -18.72 -37.45
CA LEU A 20 34.37 -18.94 -37.40
C LEU A 20 33.75 -19.17 -38.77
N ALA A 21 34.30 -18.56 -39.84
CA ALA A 21 33.77 -18.67 -41.19
C ALA A 21 33.73 -20.12 -41.71
N SER A 22 34.67 -20.99 -41.27
CA SER A 22 34.69 -22.40 -41.63
C SER A 22 33.73 -23.28 -40.82
N LEU A 23 33.09 -22.76 -39.76
CA LEU A 23 32.19 -23.53 -38.90
C LEU A 23 30.74 -23.34 -39.36
N SER A 24 30.00 -24.44 -39.51
CA SER A 24 28.61 -24.43 -39.98
C SER A 24 27.62 -25.09 -39.01
N THR A 25 28.09 -25.72 -37.93
CA THR A 25 27.22 -26.36 -36.93
C THR A 25 27.23 -25.59 -35.61
N THR A 26 26.09 -25.55 -34.91
CA THR A 26 25.99 -24.91 -33.58
C THR A 26 26.90 -25.58 -32.54
N ALA A 27 27.13 -26.89 -32.65
CA ALA A 27 28.04 -27.63 -31.78
C ALA A 27 29.50 -27.16 -31.92
N ASP A 28 30.00 -27.02 -33.15
CA ASP A 28 31.37 -26.58 -33.40
C ASP A 28 31.57 -25.11 -32.98
N ILE A 29 30.58 -24.25 -33.28
CA ILE A 29 30.59 -22.83 -32.88
C ILE A 29 30.54 -22.70 -31.35
N GLY A 30 29.73 -23.51 -30.67
CA GLY A 30 29.67 -23.58 -29.21
C GLY A 30 30.99 -24.02 -28.59
N ALA A 31 31.63 -25.05 -29.14
CA ALA A 31 32.95 -25.51 -28.69
C ALA A 31 34.04 -24.43 -28.90
N PHE A 32 34.00 -23.72 -30.04
CA PHE A 32 34.87 -22.59 -30.32
C PHE A 32 34.68 -21.46 -29.32
N LEU A 33 33.43 -21.01 -29.10
CA LEU A 33 33.09 -19.97 -28.14
C LEU A 33 33.58 -20.34 -26.74
N LYS A 34 33.31 -21.56 -26.28
CA LYS A 34 33.75 -22.06 -24.97
C LYS A 34 35.26 -21.99 -24.81
N LYS A 35 36.01 -22.48 -25.80
CA LYS A 35 37.48 -22.50 -25.78
C LYS A 35 38.04 -21.07 -25.72
N CYS A 36 37.64 -20.20 -26.66
CA CYS A 36 38.14 -18.83 -26.69
C CYS A 36 37.73 -18.04 -25.45
N HIS A 37 36.51 -18.24 -24.93
CA HIS A 37 36.05 -17.59 -23.71
C HIS A 37 36.88 -18.02 -22.48
N GLN A 38 37.22 -19.31 -22.36
CA GLN A 38 38.10 -19.81 -21.30
C GLN A 38 39.53 -19.24 -21.41
N GLU A 39 40.08 -19.18 -22.63
CA GLU A 39 41.41 -18.61 -22.86
C GLU A 39 41.47 -17.10 -22.54
N ILE A 40 40.45 -16.34 -22.96
CA ILE A 40 40.35 -14.90 -22.69
C ILE A 40 40.23 -14.66 -21.17
N ASN A 41 39.37 -15.42 -20.48
CA ASN A 41 39.09 -15.24 -19.05
C ASN A 41 39.99 -16.09 -18.14
N SER A 42 41.22 -16.35 -18.58
CA SER A 42 42.26 -16.99 -17.77
C SER A 42 42.99 -15.96 -16.92
N LEU A 43 43.25 -16.31 -15.65
CA LEU A 43 43.92 -15.42 -14.69
C LEU A 43 45.35 -15.03 -15.15
N ASP A 44 46.04 -15.93 -15.86
CA ASP A 44 47.40 -15.68 -16.37
C ASP A 44 47.48 -14.49 -17.34
N ARG A 45 46.38 -14.15 -18.03
CA ARG A 45 46.31 -13.04 -19.00
C ARG A 45 46.08 -11.67 -18.37
N LEU A 46 45.64 -11.57 -17.11
CA LEU A 46 45.29 -10.30 -16.46
C LEU A 46 46.41 -9.65 -15.64
N SER A 47 47.58 -10.27 -15.58
CA SER A 47 48.76 -9.83 -14.82
C SER A 47 49.29 -8.42 -15.19
N SER A 48 48.68 -7.70 -16.14
CA SER A 48 49.13 -6.40 -16.63
C SER A 48 47.99 -5.42 -16.94
N GLY A 49 47.29 -4.91 -15.92
CA GLY A 49 46.52 -3.65 -16.00
C GLY A 49 45.46 -3.51 -17.12
N ALA A 50 45.01 -4.59 -17.74
CA ALA A 50 44.31 -4.57 -19.03
C ALA A 50 42.83 -5.02 -18.95
N GLY A 51 42.12 -4.80 -17.84
CA GLY A 51 40.74 -5.30 -17.71
C GLY A 51 39.77 -4.63 -18.68
N VAL A 52 39.92 -3.36 -19.05
CA VAL A 52 39.09 -2.77 -20.14
C VAL A 52 39.36 -3.47 -21.49
N ALA A 53 40.60 -3.87 -21.76
CA ALA A 53 40.92 -4.65 -22.95
C ALA A 53 40.28 -6.04 -22.88
N LEU A 54 40.26 -6.69 -21.70
CA LEU A 54 39.54 -7.96 -21.50
C LEU A 54 38.05 -7.85 -21.86
N LEU A 55 37.38 -6.79 -21.40
CA LEU A 55 35.96 -6.56 -21.73
C LEU A 55 35.76 -6.48 -23.25
N ALA A 56 36.63 -5.72 -23.93
CA ALA A 56 36.57 -5.55 -25.38
C ALA A 56 36.80 -6.87 -26.13
N HIS A 57 37.72 -7.72 -25.66
CA HIS A 57 37.98 -9.04 -26.27
C HIS A 57 36.78 -9.98 -26.09
N ASN A 58 36.18 -10.02 -24.90
CA ASN A 58 34.95 -10.78 -24.66
C ASN A 58 33.82 -10.29 -25.59
N CYS A 59 33.61 -8.98 -25.71
CA CYS A 59 32.61 -8.43 -26.64
C CYS A 59 32.91 -8.80 -28.09
N ALA A 60 34.16 -8.70 -28.55
CA ALA A 60 34.52 -9.01 -29.94
C ALA A 60 34.31 -10.50 -30.29
N LEU A 61 34.59 -11.40 -29.35
CA LEU A 61 34.29 -12.83 -29.53
C LEU A 61 32.77 -13.07 -29.68
N VAL A 62 31.97 -12.46 -28.80
CA VAL A 62 30.51 -12.60 -28.83
C VAL A 62 29.91 -11.96 -30.10
N ASP A 63 30.39 -10.78 -30.50
CA ASP A 63 30.00 -10.12 -31.75
C ASP A 63 30.24 -11.03 -32.96
N ALA A 64 31.43 -11.62 -33.07
CA ALA A 64 31.79 -12.49 -34.19
C ALA A 64 30.93 -13.76 -34.24
N VAL A 65 30.63 -14.37 -33.08
CA VAL A 65 29.74 -15.54 -32.98
C VAL A 65 28.32 -15.18 -33.39
N LEU A 66 27.74 -14.10 -32.87
CA LEU A 66 26.38 -13.68 -33.22
C LEU A 66 26.25 -13.32 -34.70
N ARG A 67 27.26 -12.68 -35.29
CA ARG A 67 27.33 -12.42 -36.74
C ARG A 67 27.34 -13.70 -37.55
N ARG A 68 28.12 -14.70 -37.13
CA ARG A 68 28.17 -16.00 -37.82
C ARG A 68 26.84 -16.74 -37.74
N LEU A 69 26.21 -16.76 -36.56
CA LEU A 69 24.88 -17.36 -36.37
C LEU A 69 23.83 -16.67 -37.25
N PHE A 70 23.87 -15.34 -37.32
CA PHE A 70 22.96 -14.58 -38.18
C PHE A 70 23.14 -14.90 -39.66
N ALA A 71 24.38 -14.99 -40.13
CA ALA A 71 24.65 -15.39 -41.52
C ALA A 71 24.06 -16.79 -41.83
N LEU A 72 24.27 -17.77 -40.94
CA LEU A 72 23.71 -19.12 -41.10
C LEU A 72 22.18 -19.13 -41.09
N ALA A 73 21.55 -18.37 -40.20
CA ALA A 73 20.09 -18.28 -40.13
C ALA A 73 19.49 -17.67 -41.41
N VAL A 74 20.14 -16.66 -41.98
CA VAL A 74 19.75 -16.08 -43.28
C VAL A 74 19.92 -17.10 -44.40
N GLU A 75 21.04 -17.84 -44.44
CA GLU A 75 21.30 -18.91 -45.42
C GLU A 75 20.23 -20.02 -45.35
N HIS A 76 19.90 -20.49 -44.13
CA HIS A 76 18.88 -21.51 -43.92
C HIS A 76 17.47 -21.04 -44.32
N ALA A 77 17.09 -19.81 -43.94
CA ALA A 77 15.80 -19.25 -44.30
C ALA A 77 15.67 -19.04 -45.82
N ALA A 78 16.74 -18.60 -46.49
CA ALA A 78 16.76 -18.45 -47.95
C ALA A 78 16.61 -19.80 -48.67
N ALA A 79 17.17 -20.88 -48.13
CA ALA A 79 17.02 -22.24 -48.68
C ALA A 79 15.60 -22.81 -48.53
N LEU A 80 14.78 -22.25 -47.63
CA LEU A 80 13.38 -22.64 -47.40
C LEU A 80 12.37 -21.79 -48.20
N ALA A 81 12.82 -20.75 -48.91
CA ALA A 81 11.94 -19.90 -49.72
C ALA A 81 11.39 -20.67 -50.95
N PRO A 82 10.10 -20.49 -51.31
CA PRO A 82 9.50 -21.17 -52.45
C PRO A 82 10.17 -20.77 -53.78
N ALA A 83 10.40 -21.75 -54.65
CA ALA A 83 11.07 -21.54 -55.94
C ALA A 83 10.30 -20.53 -56.82
N GLY A 84 10.87 -19.34 -57.01
CA GLY A 84 10.31 -18.28 -57.87
C GLY A 84 10.18 -16.90 -57.21
N GLU A 85 10.35 -16.80 -55.89
CA GLU A 85 10.51 -15.51 -55.18
C GLU A 85 11.98 -15.28 -54.86
N ASP A 86 12.54 -14.15 -55.32
CA ASP A 86 13.88 -13.73 -54.91
C ASP A 86 13.85 -13.38 -53.43
N ALA A 87 14.48 -14.21 -52.58
CA ALA A 87 14.67 -13.86 -51.18
C ALA A 87 15.41 -12.50 -51.11
N PRO A 88 14.94 -11.54 -50.30
CA PRO A 88 15.59 -10.23 -50.21
C PRO A 88 17.05 -10.40 -49.79
N THR A 89 17.95 -9.65 -50.43
CA THR A 89 19.41 -9.77 -50.21
C THR A 89 19.81 -9.42 -48.77
N MET A 90 18.97 -8.66 -48.06
CA MET A 90 19.07 -8.35 -46.64
C MET A 90 17.68 -8.40 -46.00
N PRO A 91 17.49 -9.10 -44.87
CA PRO A 91 16.22 -9.10 -44.13
C PRO A 91 15.97 -7.74 -43.46
N GLU A 92 14.70 -7.30 -43.37
CA GLU A 92 14.24 -6.14 -42.58
C GLU A 92 14.29 -6.43 -41.06
N LEU A 93 15.44 -6.88 -40.59
CA LEU A 93 15.73 -7.27 -39.22
C LEU A 93 17.11 -6.74 -38.84
N THR A 94 17.19 -6.07 -37.70
CA THR A 94 18.47 -5.69 -37.09
C THR A 94 18.62 -6.37 -35.73
N ILE A 95 19.83 -6.83 -35.45
CA ILE A 95 20.21 -7.40 -34.16
C ILE A 95 21.10 -6.39 -33.45
N VAL A 96 20.74 -6.06 -32.22
CA VAL A 96 21.45 -5.07 -31.41
C VAL A 96 21.88 -5.67 -30.07
N ALA A 97 23.08 -5.33 -29.62
CA ALA A 97 23.50 -5.55 -28.24
C ALA A 97 22.89 -4.47 -27.35
N SER A 98 22.51 -4.83 -26.13
CA SER A 98 21.97 -3.88 -25.15
C SER A 98 22.65 -4.01 -23.78
N GLY A 99 22.37 -3.08 -22.87
CA GLY A 99 22.94 -3.10 -21.52
C GLY A 99 24.48 -3.09 -21.50
N GLY A 100 25.08 -3.88 -20.60
CA GLY A 100 26.55 -3.95 -20.46
C GLY A 100 27.26 -4.43 -21.74
N TYR A 101 26.63 -5.34 -22.49
CA TYR A 101 27.16 -5.80 -23.77
C TYR A 101 27.09 -4.70 -24.85
N GLY A 102 26.00 -3.93 -24.88
CA GLY A 102 25.84 -2.75 -25.75
C GLY A 102 26.95 -1.71 -25.54
N ARG A 103 27.30 -1.43 -24.28
CA ARG A 103 28.38 -0.51 -23.90
C ARG A 103 29.81 -1.03 -24.11
N ARG A 104 29.97 -2.27 -24.59
CA ARG A 104 31.25 -2.99 -24.70
C ARG A 104 31.92 -3.26 -23.34
N GLU A 105 31.13 -3.53 -22.31
CA GLU A 105 31.56 -3.73 -20.93
C GLU A 105 31.30 -5.17 -20.43
N LEU A 106 31.53 -6.17 -21.29
CA LEU A 106 31.24 -7.58 -20.98
C LEU A 106 32.36 -8.22 -20.14
N ALA A 107 32.17 -8.25 -18.82
CA ALA A 107 33.09 -8.89 -17.88
C ALA A 107 32.93 -10.41 -17.88
N PRO A 108 33.92 -11.18 -17.39
CA PRO A 108 33.78 -12.62 -17.18
C PRO A 108 32.45 -12.97 -16.50
N TYR A 109 31.78 -14.03 -16.94
CA TYR A 109 30.49 -14.49 -16.38
C TYR A 109 29.33 -13.47 -16.46
N SER A 110 29.46 -12.38 -17.22
CA SER A 110 28.35 -11.45 -17.45
C SER A 110 27.36 -12.00 -18.47
N ASP A 111 26.10 -11.67 -18.30
CA ASP A 111 25.04 -12.02 -19.25
C ASP A 111 25.24 -11.27 -20.58
N VAL A 112 24.85 -11.93 -21.67
CA VAL A 112 24.85 -11.36 -23.03
C VAL A 112 23.43 -10.95 -23.40
N ASP A 113 23.16 -9.65 -23.52
CA ASP A 113 21.82 -9.14 -23.84
C ASP A 113 21.69 -8.73 -25.31
N VAL A 114 20.77 -9.37 -26.04
CA VAL A 114 20.52 -9.15 -27.47
C VAL A 114 19.08 -8.74 -27.71
N THR A 115 18.85 -7.77 -28.58
CA THR A 115 17.50 -7.39 -29.02
C THR A 115 17.38 -7.53 -30.54
N PHE A 116 16.34 -8.22 -30.96
CA PHE A 116 15.91 -8.33 -32.35
C PHE A 116 14.88 -7.24 -32.64
N VAL A 117 15.13 -6.44 -33.67
CA VAL A 117 14.24 -5.33 -34.05
C VAL A 117 13.79 -5.50 -35.49
N SER A 118 12.47 -5.50 -35.71
CA SER A 118 11.87 -5.51 -37.05
C SER A 118 10.79 -4.43 -37.20
N VAL A 119 10.36 -4.19 -38.44
CA VAL A 119 9.27 -3.26 -38.77
C VAL A 119 7.89 -3.93 -38.70
N ARG A 120 7.81 -5.23 -38.99
CA ARG A 120 6.56 -6.00 -39.14
C ARG A 120 6.67 -7.36 -38.44
N GLU A 121 5.53 -7.91 -38.00
CA GLU A 121 5.42 -9.26 -37.40
C GLU A 121 5.03 -10.35 -38.40
N ASP A 122 4.25 -10.00 -39.43
CA ASP A 122 3.64 -10.96 -40.37
C ASP A 122 4.53 -11.26 -41.59
N ASP A 123 5.80 -11.61 -41.35
CA ASP A 123 6.73 -12.01 -42.40
C ASP A 123 7.28 -13.42 -42.13
N ALA A 124 6.91 -14.38 -42.98
CA ALA A 124 7.30 -15.79 -42.84
C ALA A 124 8.82 -16.01 -42.95
N TYR A 125 9.50 -15.19 -43.77
CA TYR A 125 10.95 -15.24 -43.95
C TYR A 125 11.67 -14.70 -42.71
N LEU A 126 11.23 -13.55 -42.18
CA LEU A 126 11.79 -13.00 -40.93
C LEU A 126 11.55 -13.94 -39.74
N ASN A 127 10.34 -14.52 -39.63
CA ASN A 127 10.00 -15.45 -38.56
C ASN A 127 10.87 -16.72 -38.60
N ALA A 128 11.22 -17.21 -39.79
CA ALA A 128 12.17 -18.32 -39.93
C ALA A 128 13.57 -17.95 -39.42
N ILE A 129 14.08 -16.76 -39.79
CA ILE A 129 15.39 -16.27 -39.33
C ILE A 129 15.40 -16.09 -37.80
N ILE A 130 14.38 -15.43 -37.22
CA ILE A 130 14.29 -15.19 -35.78
C ILE A 130 14.24 -16.50 -35.01
N LYS A 131 13.46 -17.47 -35.49
CA LYS A 131 13.34 -18.80 -34.87
C LYS A 131 14.67 -19.55 -34.89
N ASP A 132 15.36 -19.58 -36.03
CA ASP A 132 16.67 -20.24 -36.12
C ASP A 132 17.71 -19.53 -35.27
N MET A 133 17.74 -18.19 -35.31
CA MET A 133 18.60 -17.39 -34.44
C MET A 133 18.38 -17.70 -32.97
N PHE A 134 17.12 -17.78 -32.53
CA PHE A 134 16.78 -18.12 -31.15
C PHE A 134 17.33 -19.49 -30.75
N GLN A 135 17.09 -20.52 -31.58
CA GLN A 135 17.58 -21.88 -31.33
C GLN A 135 19.12 -21.93 -31.32
N SER A 136 19.75 -21.36 -32.35
CA SER A 136 21.20 -21.33 -32.51
C SER A 136 21.91 -20.57 -31.39
N VAL A 137 21.35 -19.45 -30.93
CA VAL A 137 21.90 -18.69 -29.79
C VAL A 137 21.80 -19.50 -28.50
N MET A 138 20.68 -20.18 -28.25
CA MET A 138 20.54 -21.02 -27.05
C MET A 138 21.50 -22.22 -27.08
N ASP A 139 21.63 -22.89 -28.24
CA ASP A 139 22.55 -24.01 -28.44
C ASP A 139 24.01 -23.61 -28.24
N VAL A 140 24.43 -22.49 -28.81
CA VAL A 140 25.82 -22.03 -28.73
C VAL A 140 26.17 -21.44 -27.38
N PHE A 141 25.36 -20.50 -26.87
CA PHE A 141 25.69 -19.77 -25.65
C PHE A 141 25.37 -20.57 -24.41
N LEU A 142 24.12 -21.02 -24.24
CA LEU A 142 23.69 -21.68 -23.01
C LEU A 142 24.22 -23.12 -22.94
N TYR A 143 24.00 -23.93 -23.97
CA TYR A 143 24.37 -25.35 -23.94
C TYR A 143 25.84 -25.59 -24.33
N GLY A 144 26.34 -24.88 -25.33
CA GLY A 144 27.71 -25.04 -25.85
C GLY A 144 28.77 -24.40 -24.95
N ALA A 145 28.54 -23.15 -24.52
CA ALA A 145 29.53 -22.34 -23.79
C ALA A 145 29.18 -22.06 -22.32
N ASN A 146 28.00 -22.44 -21.84
CA ASN A 146 27.51 -22.14 -20.49
C ASN A 146 27.48 -20.63 -20.17
N LEU A 147 27.14 -19.81 -21.17
CA LEU A 147 26.94 -18.38 -21.07
C LEU A 147 25.45 -18.07 -21.05
N LYS A 148 25.03 -17.25 -20.09
CA LYS A 148 23.66 -16.76 -20.00
C LYS A 148 23.44 -15.71 -21.07
N VAL A 149 22.33 -15.85 -21.80
CA VAL A 149 21.92 -14.93 -22.86
C VAL A 149 20.51 -14.44 -22.59
N GLY A 150 20.35 -13.12 -22.47
CA GLY A 150 19.07 -12.44 -22.48
C GLY A 150 18.72 -12.08 -23.91
N TYR A 151 17.46 -12.29 -24.31
CA TYR A 151 16.98 -11.87 -25.62
C TYR A 151 15.64 -11.14 -25.51
N ALA A 152 15.43 -10.19 -26.42
CA ALA A 152 14.16 -9.50 -26.57
C ALA A 152 13.82 -9.37 -28.07
N TYR A 153 12.53 -9.40 -28.39
CA TYR A 153 12.01 -9.04 -29.71
C TYR A 153 11.22 -7.73 -29.57
N ARG A 154 11.42 -6.80 -30.50
CA ARG A 154 10.81 -5.47 -30.47
C ARG A 154 10.41 -5.04 -31.88
N LEU A 155 9.21 -4.48 -32.01
CA LEU A 155 8.85 -3.74 -33.21
C LEU A 155 9.25 -2.28 -33.08
N LEU A 156 9.55 -1.66 -34.22
CA LEU A 156 9.78 -0.22 -34.30
C LEU A 156 8.55 0.59 -33.83
N GLY A 157 7.34 0.06 -34.05
CA GLY A 157 6.09 0.68 -33.60
C GLY A 157 5.90 0.71 -32.07
N ASP A 158 6.56 -0.18 -31.33
CA ASP A 158 6.31 -0.38 -29.90
C ASP A 158 7.16 0.54 -29.00
N LEU A 159 8.08 1.32 -29.58
CA LEU A 159 9.04 2.13 -28.83
C LEU A 159 8.41 3.23 -27.98
N GLY A 160 7.17 3.63 -28.29
CA GLY A 160 6.45 4.68 -27.56
C GLY A 160 5.88 4.22 -26.21
N GLN A 161 5.82 2.91 -25.96
CA GLN A 161 5.18 2.33 -24.77
C GLN A 161 6.18 1.61 -23.85
N LEU A 162 7.47 1.90 -23.99
CA LEU A 162 8.51 1.21 -23.24
C LEU A 162 8.54 1.65 -21.77
N ASP A 163 8.63 0.66 -20.88
CA ASP A 163 8.93 0.89 -19.47
C ASP A 163 10.34 1.48 -19.29
N HIS A 164 10.58 2.10 -18.13
CA HIS A 164 11.82 2.80 -17.83
C HIS A 164 13.07 1.89 -17.80
N GLN A 165 12.92 0.64 -17.36
CA GLN A 165 14.04 -0.30 -17.33
C GLN A 165 14.46 -0.67 -18.75
N THR A 166 13.48 -0.90 -19.63
CA THR A 166 13.71 -1.14 -21.05
C THR A 166 14.33 0.09 -21.72
N GLN A 167 13.82 1.30 -21.45
CA GLN A 167 14.41 2.54 -21.99
C GLN A 167 15.90 2.66 -21.63
N THR A 168 16.27 2.33 -20.39
CA THR A 168 17.67 2.35 -19.94
C THR A 168 18.53 1.37 -20.74
N THR A 169 18.04 0.15 -20.91
CA THR A 169 18.73 -0.91 -21.64
C THR A 169 18.92 -0.56 -23.12
N LEU A 170 17.93 0.10 -23.74
CA LEU A 170 17.97 0.51 -25.15
C LEU A 170 18.77 1.80 -25.41
N LEU A 171 19.01 2.66 -24.40
CA LEU A 171 19.98 3.75 -24.54
C LEU A 171 21.38 3.20 -24.90
N ASP A 172 21.70 2.04 -24.34
CA ASP A 172 22.97 1.34 -24.58
C ASP A 172 22.99 0.54 -25.90
N ALA A 173 21.93 0.62 -26.71
CA ALA A 173 21.80 -0.18 -27.92
C ALA A 173 22.96 0.06 -28.90
N ARG A 174 23.58 -1.03 -29.35
CA ARG A 174 24.68 -1.04 -30.31
C ARG A 174 24.39 -2.05 -31.40
N PHE A 175 24.48 -1.60 -32.65
CA PHE A 175 24.35 -2.46 -33.83
C PHE A 175 25.36 -3.62 -33.81
N LEU A 176 24.88 -4.83 -34.10
CA LEU A 176 25.70 -6.03 -34.29
C LEU A 176 25.72 -6.48 -35.75
N CYS A 177 24.55 -6.77 -36.31
CA CYS A 177 24.33 -7.25 -37.68
C CYS A 177 22.87 -7.05 -38.13
N GLY A 178 22.59 -7.31 -39.41
CA GLY A 178 21.29 -7.08 -40.05
C GLY A 178 21.20 -5.72 -40.75
N ASP A 179 19.99 -5.18 -40.87
CA ASP A 179 19.76 -3.91 -41.55
C ASP A 179 20.25 -2.70 -40.73
N SER A 180 21.32 -2.05 -41.22
CA SER A 180 21.91 -0.88 -40.56
C SER A 180 21.09 0.40 -40.67
N GLU A 181 20.25 0.55 -41.71
CA GLU A 181 19.35 1.69 -41.84
C GLU A 181 18.20 1.56 -40.85
N LEU A 182 17.64 0.35 -40.71
CA LEU A 182 16.65 0.05 -39.68
C LEU A 182 17.17 0.35 -38.26
N PHE A 183 18.44 0.04 -37.97
CA PHE A 183 19.04 0.42 -36.68
C PHE A 183 19.12 1.93 -36.47
N LYS A 184 19.46 2.71 -37.50
CA LYS A 184 19.50 4.18 -37.42
C LYS A 184 18.10 4.74 -37.16
N GLU A 185 17.09 4.20 -37.85
CA GLU A 185 15.69 4.56 -37.64
C GLU A 185 15.23 4.21 -36.22
N PHE A 186 15.46 2.98 -35.77
CA PHE A 186 15.21 2.53 -34.40
C PHE A 186 15.79 3.50 -33.36
N ARG A 187 17.07 3.88 -33.51
CA ARG A 187 17.74 4.78 -32.57
C ARG A 187 17.19 6.20 -32.62
N ALA A 188 16.82 6.69 -33.81
CA ALA A 188 16.22 8.01 -33.98
C ALA A 188 14.83 8.07 -33.35
N THR A 189 13.98 7.08 -33.62
CA THR A 189 12.63 6.94 -33.08
C THR A 189 12.65 6.82 -31.56
N PHE A 190 13.51 5.95 -31.01
CA PHE A 190 13.68 5.81 -29.56
C PHE A 190 14.07 7.15 -28.90
N ARG A 191 15.04 7.87 -29.46
CA ARG A 191 15.48 9.16 -28.91
C ARG A 191 14.44 10.27 -29.04
N ALA A 192 13.61 10.25 -30.09
CA ALA A 192 12.54 11.21 -30.27
C ALA A 192 11.40 11.01 -29.25
N GLN A 193 11.14 9.77 -28.87
CA GLN A 193 10.08 9.39 -27.93
C GLN A 193 10.50 9.43 -26.46
N LEU A 194 11.81 9.44 -26.17
CA LEU A 194 12.32 9.51 -24.80
C LEU A 194 11.99 10.86 -24.14
N LEU A 195 11.09 10.84 -23.17
CA LEU A 195 10.80 11.99 -22.30
C LEU A 195 12.00 12.26 -21.39
N THR A 196 12.85 13.21 -21.80
CA THR A 196 14.16 13.45 -21.16
C THR A 196 14.04 13.81 -19.68
N ALA A 197 13.07 14.67 -19.32
CA ALA A 197 12.84 15.06 -17.94
C ALA A 197 12.46 13.87 -17.06
N ASP A 198 11.42 13.12 -17.47
CA ASP A 198 10.98 11.90 -16.80
C ASP A 198 12.13 10.93 -16.58
N PHE A 199 12.87 10.62 -17.65
CA PHE A 199 13.97 9.67 -17.59
C PHE A 199 15.04 10.11 -16.57
N MET A 200 15.43 11.39 -16.57
CA MET A 200 16.45 11.91 -15.68
C MET A 200 16.03 11.89 -14.20
N PHE A 201 14.83 12.36 -13.88
CA PHE A 201 14.33 12.39 -12.49
C PHE A 201 14.06 10.98 -11.96
N GLN A 202 13.50 10.09 -12.78
CA GLN A 202 13.28 8.70 -12.41
C GLN A 202 14.61 7.97 -12.16
N LYS A 203 15.63 8.14 -13.02
CA LYS A 203 16.96 7.55 -12.80
C LYS A 203 17.60 7.99 -11.49
N TRP A 204 17.45 9.27 -11.16
CA TRP A 204 17.93 9.81 -9.90
C TRP A 204 17.22 9.16 -8.70
N ALA A 205 15.89 9.04 -8.75
CA ALA A 205 15.08 8.43 -7.69
C ALA A 205 15.38 6.92 -7.53
N GLU A 206 15.43 6.18 -8.65
CA GLU A 206 15.79 4.76 -8.69
C GLU A 206 17.15 4.54 -8.03
N ARG A 207 18.15 5.34 -8.42
CA ARG A 207 19.51 5.18 -7.88
C ARG A 207 19.55 5.40 -6.37
N LYS A 208 18.82 6.39 -5.86
CA LYS A 208 18.70 6.64 -4.42
C LYS A 208 18.07 5.44 -3.68
N SER A 209 17.05 4.83 -4.26
CA SER A 209 16.38 3.64 -3.71
C SER A 209 17.29 2.41 -3.69
N VAL A 210 18.04 2.16 -4.78
CA VAL A 210 19.00 1.04 -4.84
C VAL A 210 20.12 1.21 -3.81
N LEU A 211 20.68 2.41 -3.68
CA LEU A 211 21.74 2.68 -2.68
C LEU A 211 21.27 2.42 -1.25
N ALA A 212 20.01 2.72 -0.92
CA ALA A 212 19.46 2.45 0.42
C ALA A 212 19.55 0.96 0.83
N LYS A 213 19.55 0.03 -0.13
CA LYS A 213 19.71 -1.41 0.11
C LYS A 213 21.16 -1.81 0.46
N PHE A 214 22.15 -0.98 0.13
CA PHE A 214 23.58 -1.26 0.26
C PHE A 214 24.29 -0.30 1.22
N GLY A 215 23.62 0.17 2.27
CA GLY A 215 24.21 1.10 3.25
C GLY A 215 24.11 2.59 2.86
N GLY A 216 23.30 2.91 1.86
CA GLY A 216 22.99 4.29 1.46
C GLY A 216 24.14 4.97 0.72
N ASP A 217 24.46 6.19 1.15
CA ASP A 217 25.49 7.02 0.52
C ASP A 217 26.92 6.68 0.98
N GLN A 218 27.09 5.70 1.86
CA GLN A 218 28.36 5.37 2.49
C GLN A 218 29.26 4.55 1.55
N VAL A 219 30.40 5.13 1.16
CA VAL A 219 31.42 4.45 0.32
C VAL A 219 32.29 3.49 1.13
N TYR A 220 32.61 3.86 2.37
CA TYR A 220 33.52 3.08 3.23
C TYR A 220 32.72 2.04 4.03
N VAL A 221 32.60 0.83 3.46
CA VAL A 221 31.93 -0.33 4.05
C VAL A 221 32.83 -1.55 3.93
N VAL A 222 32.89 -2.41 4.95
CA VAL A 222 33.86 -3.52 5.04
C VAL A 222 33.81 -4.46 3.83
N GLU A 223 32.61 -4.80 3.35
CA GLU A 223 32.40 -5.66 2.18
C GLU A 223 31.67 -4.88 1.08
N PRO A 224 32.39 -4.12 0.24
CA PRO A 224 31.75 -3.22 -0.71
C PRO A 224 31.19 -3.96 -1.93
N GLN A 225 30.17 -3.36 -2.55
CA GLN A 225 29.55 -3.84 -3.79
C GLN A 225 30.06 -3.00 -4.97
N ILE A 226 30.83 -3.62 -5.88
CA ILE A 226 31.61 -2.95 -6.93
C ILE A 226 30.71 -2.35 -8.04
N LYS A 227 29.54 -2.94 -8.25
CA LYS A 227 28.58 -2.54 -9.29
C LYS A 227 27.56 -1.57 -8.74
N GLU A 228 26.76 -2.00 -7.77
CA GLU A 228 25.58 -1.30 -7.27
C GLU A 228 25.83 -0.45 -6.02
N GLY A 229 26.96 -0.63 -5.33
CA GLY A 229 27.30 0.14 -4.13
C GLY A 229 27.63 1.61 -4.41
N ALA A 230 27.75 2.41 -3.34
CA ALA A 230 28.17 3.80 -3.45
C ALA A 230 29.62 3.90 -3.99
N GLY A 231 29.81 4.65 -5.08
CA GLY A 231 31.10 4.72 -5.77
C GLY A 231 31.39 3.56 -6.72
N GLY A 232 30.45 2.62 -6.88
CA GLY A 232 30.54 1.53 -7.85
C GLY A 232 30.29 1.96 -9.29
N LEU A 233 30.41 1.01 -10.22
CA LEU A 233 30.25 1.22 -11.66
C LEU A 233 28.91 1.86 -12.03
N ARG A 234 27.83 1.53 -11.30
CA ARG A 234 26.48 2.04 -11.56
C ARG A 234 26.35 3.54 -11.27
N ASP A 235 27.16 4.11 -10.37
CA ASP A 235 27.16 5.56 -10.16
C ASP A 235 27.70 6.29 -11.41
N ILE A 236 28.78 5.76 -11.99
CA ILE A 236 29.36 6.29 -13.22
C ILE A 236 28.36 6.16 -14.38
N GLN A 237 27.78 4.97 -14.56
CA GLN A 237 26.79 4.70 -15.61
C GLN A 237 25.52 5.55 -15.47
N ASN A 238 25.06 5.83 -14.24
CA ASN A 238 23.93 6.75 -14.02
C ASN A 238 24.24 8.17 -14.48
N ALA A 239 25.44 8.68 -14.20
CA ALA A 239 25.87 9.97 -14.71
C ALA A 239 25.91 9.98 -16.24
N GLU A 240 26.28 8.85 -16.85
CA GLU A 240 26.32 8.70 -18.29
C GLU A 240 24.94 8.65 -18.94
N TRP A 241 24.02 7.84 -18.44
CA TRP A 241 22.65 7.79 -18.97
C TRP A 241 21.94 9.14 -18.85
N ILE A 242 22.12 9.82 -17.71
CA ILE A 242 21.57 11.17 -17.52
C ILE A 242 22.22 12.17 -18.49
N GLY A 243 23.53 12.09 -18.70
CA GLY A 243 24.24 12.94 -19.67
C GLY A 243 23.84 12.66 -21.12
N GLU A 244 23.73 11.39 -21.52
CA GLU A 244 23.29 10.96 -22.85
C GLU A 244 21.85 11.42 -23.11
N ALA A 245 20.92 11.20 -22.17
CA ALA A 245 19.54 11.65 -22.31
C ALA A 245 19.47 13.19 -22.42
N ARG A 246 20.16 13.92 -21.53
CA ARG A 246 20.13 15.39 -21.49
C ARG A 246 20.68 16.03 -22.76
N TYR A 247 21.85 15.59 -23.22
CA TYR A 247 22.56 16.22 -24.33
C TYR A 247 22.35 15.53 -25.66
N ARG A 248 21.58 14.43 -25.69
CA ARG A 248 21.29 13.62 -26.88
C ARG A 248 22.55 13.16 -27.63
N VAL A 249 23.61 12.88 -26.88
CA VAL A 249 24.90 12.41 -27.41
C VAL A 249 25.06 10.91 -27.18
N SER A 250 25.84 10.22 -28.02
CA SER A 250 26.18 8.81 -27.78
C SER A 250 26.98 8.63 -26.48
N TYR A 251 26.78 7.52 -25.78
CA TYR A 251 27.55 7.06 -24.61
C TYR A 251 29.04 7.46 -24.59
N SER A 252 29.80 7.17 -25.66
CA SER A 252 31.24 7.45 -25.75
C SER A 252 31.62 8.93 -25.72
N ARG A 253 30.67 9.85 -25.94
CA ARG A 253 30.87 11.31 -25.93
C ARG A 253 30.43 11.97 -24.62
N VAL A 254 29.71 11.27 -23.74
CA VAL A 254 29.05 11.88 -22.59
C VAL A 254 30.02 12.67 -21.72
N TRP A 255 31.12 12.06 -21.25
CA TRP A 255 32.07 12.76 -20.38
C TRP A 255 32.74 13.97 -21.05
N ARG A 256 33.03 13.88 -22.36
CA ARG A 256 33.54 15.02 -23.13
C ARG A 256 32.52 16.15 -23.16
N THR A 257 31.27 15.84 -23.46
CA THR A 257 30.17 16.82 -23.44
C THR A 257 29.95 17.40 -22.05
N LEU A 258 30.06 16.62 -20.98
CA LEU A 258 29.98 17.14 -19.61
C LEU A 258 31.11 18.13 -19.28
N VAL A 259 32.29 17.97 -19.87
CA VAL A 259 33.39 18.96 -19.77
C VAL A 259 33.09 20.20 -20.60
N GLU A 260 32.68 20.04 -21.86
CA GLU A 260 32.32 21.14 -22.77
C GLU A 260 31.20 22.02 -22.20
N GLN A 261 30.24 21.41 -21.48
CA GLN A 261 29.12 22.08 -20.83
C GLN A 261 29.47 22.61 -19.42
N GLY A 262 30.73 22.49 -18.97
CA GLY A 262 31.18 22.98 -17.66
C GLY A 262 30.60 22.21 -16.44
N ILE A 263 29.96 21.07 -16.67
CA ILE A 263 29.35 20.23 -15.62
C ILE A 263 30.45 19.59 -14.76
N VAL A 264 31.52 19.10 -15.38
CA VAL A 264 32.73 18.57 -14.72
C VAL A 264 33.98 19.18 -15.34
N THR A 265 35.12 19.07 -14.65
CA THR A 265 36.43 19.48 -15.19
C THR A 265 37.10 18.35 -15.95
N GLU A 266 38.07 18.66 -16.82
CA GLU A 266 38.89 17.65 -17.52
C GLU A 266 39.59 16.70 -16.53
N ARG A 267 40.09 17.25 -15.41
CA ARG A 267 40.69 16.45 -14.33
C ARG A 267 39.70 15.46 -13.72
N GLU A 268 38.45 15.90 -13.47
CA GLU A 268 37.41 15.02 -12.96
C GLU A 268 37.00 13.94 -13.96
N SER A 269 36.91 14.27 -15.26
CA SER A 269 36.70 13.27 -16.31
C SER A 269 37.84 12.23 -16.36
N ALA A 270 39.09 12.67 -16.20
CA ALA A 270 40.24 11.78 -16.11
C ALA A 270 40.19 10.87 -14.88
N SER A 271 39.82 11.39 -13.69
CA SER A 271 39.60 10.58 -12.48
C SER A 271 38.51 9.52 -12.69
N ILE A 272 37.39 9.87 -13.33
CA ILE A 272 36.33 8.89 -13.65
C ILE A 272 36.85 7.78 -14.57
N ARG A 273 37.66 8.13 -15.58
CA ARG A 273 38.26 7.15 -16.48
C ARG A 273 39.15 6.17 -15.73
N ALA A 274 40.03 6.68 -14.87
CA ALA A 274 40.91 5.87 -14.02
C ALA A 274 40.12 4.99 -13.04
N ALA A 275 39.10 5.56 -12.37
CA ALA A 275 38.25 4.80 -11.45
C ALA A 275 37.47 3.71 -12.17
N ARG A 276 36.92 3.98 -13.36
CA ARG A 276 36.24 2.96 -14.17
C ARG A 276 37.17 1.80 -14.52
N GLU A 277 38.36 2.12 -15.03
CA GLU A 277 39.34 1.11 -15.42
C GLU A 277 39.73 0.25 -14.22
N PHE A 278 40.02 0.88 -13.09
CA PHE A 278 40.31 0.18 -11.83
C PHE A 278 39.14 -0.72 -11.40
N LEU A 279 37.91 -0.20 -11.32
CA LEU A 279 36.75 -0.96 -10.87
C LEU A 279 36.42 -2.14 -11.79
N TRP A 280 36.62 -2.00 -13.10
CA TRP A 280 36.45 -3.11 -14.04
C TRP A 280 37.54 -4.17 -13.90
N ASN A 281 38.78 -3.77 -13.64
CA ASN A 281 39.86 -4.72 -13.33
C ASN A 281 39.50 -5.53 -12.08
N VAL A 282 39.12 -4.86 -10.98
CA VAL A 282 38.73 -5.50 -9.72
C VAL A 282 37.54 -6.44 -9.93
N ARG A 283 36.47 -5.97 -10.59
CA ARG A 283 35.27 -6.77 -10.84
C ARG A 283 35.58 -8.02 -11.66
N SER A 284 36.39 -7.89 -12.71
CA SER A 284 36.78 -9.02 -13.56
C SER A 284 37.54 -10.07 -12.77
N VAL A 285 38.57 -9.66 -12.00
CA VAL A 285 39.34 -10.54 -11.11
C VAL A 285 38.44 -11.21 -10.08
N LEU A 286 37.54 -10.46 -9.43
CA LEU A 286 36.61 -11.01 -8.46
C LEU A 286 35.75 -12.13 -9.06
N HIS A 287 35.20 -11.93 -10.26
CA HIS A 287 34.41 -12.95 -10.93
C HIS A 287 35.23 -14.21 -11.25
N MET A 288 36.47 -14.05 -11.73
CA MET A 288 37.35 -15.18 -12.03
C MET A 288 37.76 -15.95 -10.77
N VAL A 289 38.08 -15.26 -9.68
CA VAL A 289 38.40 -15.85 -8.37
C VAL A 289 37.19 -16.52 -7.71
N ALA A 290 35.98 -16.03 -8.00
CA ALA A 290 34.74 -16.64 -7.53
C ALA A 290 34.30 -17.83 -8.40
N GLY A 291 34.69 -17.87 -9.68
CA GLY A 291 34.17 -18.82 -10.66
C GLY A 291 32.72 -18.56 -11.08
N GLU A 292 32.16 -17.42 -10.69
CA GLU A 292 30.78 -17.01 -10.96
C GLU A 292 30.67 -15.47 -10.93
N ALA A 293 29.55 -14.93 -11.42
CA ALA A 293 29.27 -13.51 -11.31
C ALA A 293 29.01 -13.11 -9.85
N ARG A 294 29.91 -12.32 -9.27
CA ARG A 294 29.88 -11.84 -7.88
C ARG A 294 30.32 -10.40 -7.81
N ASP A 295 29.44 -9.53 -7.34
CA ASP A 295 29.72 -8.09 -7.27
C ASP A 295 30.05 -7.59 -5.84
N THR A 296 29.84 -8.41 -4.80
CA THR A 296 30.21 -8.10 -3.41
C THR A 296 31.59 -8.65 -3.09
N MET A 297 32.50 -7.79 -2.64
CA MET A 297 33.87 -8.14 -2.31
C MET A 297 33.98 -8.48 -0.81
N THR A 298 33.72 -9.74 -0.46
CA THR A 298 33.83 -10.24 0.93
C THR A 298 35.28 -10.21 1.41
N THR A 299 35.49 -10.18 2.72
CA THR A 299 36.84 -10.09 3.31
C THR A 299 37.81 -11.17 2.79
N GLU A 300 37.36 -12.43 2.69
CA GLU A 300 38.13 -13.54 2.11
C GLU A 300 38.52 -13.28 0.64
N LYS A 301 37.60 -12.71 -0.14
CA LYS A 301 37.84 -12.43 -1.56
C LYS A 301 38.73 -11.19 -1.74
N GLN A 302 38.75 -10.25 -0.79
CA GLN A 302 39.65 -9.09 -0.85
C GLN A 302 41.12 -9.51 -0.88
N GLU A 303 41.51 -10.48 -0.04
CA GLU A 303 42.87 -11.01 -0.02
C GLU A 303 43.24 -11.69 -1.35
N SER A 304 42.33 -12.52 -1.86
CA SER A 304 42.53 -13.22 -3.13
C SER A 304 42.66 -12.24 -4.30
N VAL A 305 41.80 -11.23 -4.37
CA VAL A 305 41.82 -10.22 -5.42
C VAL A 305 43.10 -9.36 -5.33
N ALA A 306 43.52 -8.96 -4.13
CA ALA A 306 44.75 -8.21 -3.92
C ALA A 306 45.99 -8.98 -4.41
N ALA A 307 46.08 -10.27 -4.07
CA ALA A 307 47.17 -11.13 -4.53
C ALA A 307 47.21 -11.25 -6.06
N TYR A 308 46.05 -11.47 -6.71
CA TYR A 308 45.97 -11.57 -8.17
C TYR A 308 46.30 -10.27 -8.91
N LEU A 309 45.93 -9.12 -8.33
CA LEU A 309 46.27 -7.81 -8.88
C LEU A 309 47.75 -7.43 -8.62
N GLY A 310 48.53 -8.28 -7.95
CA GLY A 310 49.96 -8.10 -7.74
C GLY A 310 50.30 -7.13 -6.61
N TYR A 311 49.40 -6.90 -5.66
CA TYR A 311 49.71 -6.09 -4.48
C TYR A 311 50.69 -6.86 -3.58
N PRO A 312 51.85 -6.27 -3.24
CA PRO A 312 52.83 -6.92 -2.38
C PRO A 312 52.46 -6.78 -0.90
N ASP A 313 52.81 -7.79 -0.10
CA ASP A 313 52.80 -7.66 1.35
C ASP A 313 53.93 -6.75 1.81
N GLY A 314 53.58 -5.73 2.61
CA GLY A 314 54.54 -4.85 3.26
C GLY A 314 54.96 -5.35 4.64
N PRO A 315 56.06 -4.83 5.21
CA PRO A 315 56.54 -5.21 6.55
C PRO A 315 55.58 -4.85 7.69
N GLU A 316 54.74 -3.83 7.52
CA GLU A 316 53.76 -3.35 8.53
C GLU A 316 52.32 -3.25 7.99
N THR A 317 52.10 -3.49 6.70
CA THR A 317 50.77 -3.33 6.06
C THR A 317 50.53 -4.49 5.09
N PRO A 318 49.51 -5.32 5.33
CA PRO A 318 49.13 -6.40 4.41
C PRO A 318 48.78 -5.88 3.01
N ALA A 319 49.00 -6.71 1.98
CA ALA A 319 48.67 -6.38 0.59
C ALA A 319 47.20 -5.94 0.43
N VAL A 320 46.30 -6.64 1.12
CA VAL A 320 44.85 -6.38 1.11
C VAL A 320 44.50 -4.97 1.61
N GLU A 321 45.19 -4.45 2.63
CA GLU A 321 44.92 -3.10 3.14
C GLU A 321 45.35 -2.01 2.16
N THR A 322 46.47 -2.22 1.46
CA THR A 322 46.95 -1.32 0.41
C THR A 322 45.97 -1.31 -0.76
N PHE A 323 45.56 -2.49 -1.21
CA PHE A 323 44.54 -2.66 -2.25
C PHE A 323 43.22 -1.97 -1.87
N MET A 324 42.69 -2.24 -0.66
CA MET A 324 41.43 -1.64 -0.21
C MET A 324 41.52 -0.13 -0.09
N ARG A 325 42.67 0.44 0.31
CA ARG A 325 42.90 1.88 0.32
C ARG A 325 42.80 2.50 -1.07
N GLU A 326 43.38 1.85 -2.07
CA GLU A 326 43.29 2.28 -3.48
C GLU A 326 41.86 2.13 -4.00
N TYR A 327 41.18 1.01 -3.69
CA TYR A 327 39.77 0.81 -4.01
C TYR A 327 38.89 1.94 -3.50
N TYR A 328 39.00 2.30 -2.21
CA TYR A 328 38.20 3.38 -1.65
C TYR A 328 38.57 4.74 -2.22
N THR A 329 39.82 4.95 -2.64
CA THR A 329 40.23 6.19 -3.31
C THR A 329 39.47 6.34 -4.62
N HIS A 330 39.47 5.31 -5.47
CA HIS A 330 38.72 5.32 -6.73
C HIS A 330 37.21 5.37 -6.53
N ALA A 331 36.65 4.59 -5.61
CA ALA A 331 35.22 4.58 -5.33
C ALA A 331 34.73 5.94 -4.79
N ALA A 332 35.50 6.58 -3.89
CA ALA A 332 35.15 7.89 -3.36
C ALA A 332 35.21 8.99 -4.44
N GLU A 333 36.22 8.97 -5.32
CA GLU A 333 36.29 9.88 -6.46
C GLU A 333 35.12 9.67 -7.43
N ALA A 334 34.84 8.41 -7.78
CA ALA A 334 33.73 8.04 -8.64
C ALA A 334 32.40 8.53 -8.07
N ARG A 335 32.13 8.27 -6.79
CA ARG A 335 30.92 8.72 -6.10
C ARG A 335 30.79 10.23 -6.15
N ARG A 336 31.83 10.95 -5.74
CA ARG A 336 31.83 12.41 -5.64
C ARG A 336 31.58 13.06 -7.00
N ILE A 337 32.29 12.61 -8.03
CA ILE A 337 32.23 13.20 -9.37
C ILE A 337 30.91 12.83 -10.07
N ALA A 338 30.49 11.56 -10.03
CA ALA A 338 29.24 11.13 -10.64
C ALA A 338 28.03 11.84 -10.00
N ARG A 339 27.98 11.90 -8.65
CA ARG A 339 26.92 12.64 -7.95
C ARG A 339 26.92 14.13 -8.31
N LYS A 340 28.10 14.75 -8.40
CA LYS A 340 28.23 16.15 -8.84
C LYS A 340 27.69 16.34 -10.26
N ALA A 341 28.06 15.46 -11.19
CA ALA A 341 27.61 15.52 -12.58
C ALA A 341 26.09 15.40 -12.68
N ILE A 342 25.51 14.38 -12.04
CA ILE A 342 24.05 14.16 -12.00
C ILE A 342 23.34 15.38 -11.41
N LYS A 343 23.79 15.84 -10.23
CA LYS A 343 23.20 17.01 -9.57
C LYS A 343 23.21 18.23 -10.48
N ARG A 344 24.34 18.55 -11.10
CA ARG A 344 24.45 19.71 -12.01
C ARG A 344 23.59 19.55 -13.27
N CYS A 345 23.46 18.34 -13.81
CA CYS A 345 22.53 18.08 -14.92
C CYS A 345 21.07 18.30 -14.53
N LEU A 346 20.68 17.97 -13.29
CA LEU A 346 19.33 18.18 -12.75
C LEU A 346 19.08 19.61 -12.26
N ASP A 347 20.13 20.32 -11.84
CA ASP A 347 20.06 21.71 -11.37
C ASP A 347 20.05 22.71 -12.54
N SER A 348 20.47 22.27 -13.73
CA SER A 348 20.36 23.07 -14.95
C SER A 348 18.92 23.12 -15.43
N GLU A 349 18.57 24.09 -16.28
CA GLU A 349 17.24 24.19 -16.87
C GLU A 349 16.83 22.89 -17.58
N ILE A 350 15.62 22.42 -17.26
CA ILE A 350 14.94 21.28 -17.87
C ILE A 350 13.51 21.70 -18.18
N LEU A 351 13.14 21.73 -19.47
CA LEU A 351 11.75 21.93 -19.89
C LEU A 351 10.93 20.70 -19.51
N LEU A 352 9.82 20.91 -18.82
CA LEU A 352 8.92 19.83 -18.36
C LEU A 352 7.66 19.71 -19.23
N GLY A 353 7.52 20.59 -20.23
CA GLY A 353 6.31 20.70 -21.05
C GLY A 353 5.33 21.70 -20.47
N LEU A 354 4.24 21.98 -21.22
CA LEU A 354 3.15 22.87 -20.79
C LEU A 354 3.63 24.24 -20.29
N GLY A 355 4.69 24.80 -20.89
CA GLY A 355 5.24 26.10 -20.48
C GLY A 355 5.92 26.14 -19.10
N LEU A 356 6.14 24.99 -18.45
CA LEU A 356 6.80 24.87 -17.16
C LEU A 356 8.19 24.24 -17.30
N ALA A 357 9.10 24.60 -16.40
CA ALA A 357 10.45 24.07 -16.38
C ALA A 357 11.01 23.98 -14.95
N SER A 358 12.09 23.22 -14.79
CA SER A 358 12.83 23.09 -13.53
C SER A 358 14.22 23.68 -13.64
N ILE A 359 14.61 24.54 -12.69
CA ILE A 359 15.97 25.04 -12.47
C ILE A 359 16.30 24.83 -11.00
N ARG A 360 17.48 24.28 -10.68
CA ARG A 360 17.93 23.97 -9.31
C ARG A 360 16.89 23.18 -8.51
N ARG A 361 16.18 22.28 -9.21
CA ARG A 361 15.07 21.47 -8.68
C ARG A 361 13.90 22.28 -8.13
N SER A 362 13.71 23.48 -8.67
CA SER A 362 12.57 24.34 -8.41
C SER A 362 11.81 24.58 -9.71
N LEU A 363 10.49 24.44 -9.66
CA LEU A 363 9.58 24.63 -10.76
C LEU A 363 9.31 26.12 -10.98
N TYR A 364 9.38 26.57 -12.24
CA TYR A 364 9.14 27.96 -12.63
C TYR A 364 8.40 28.02 -13.98
N VAL A 365 7.96 29.23 -14.32
CA VAL A 365 7.27 29.53 -15.59
C VAL A 365 8.30 29.74 -16.69
N ALA A 366 8.37 28.82 -17.66
CA ALA A 366 9.24 28.97 -18.83
C ALA A 366 8.56 29.76 -19.96
N ASP A 367 7.24 29.65 -20.07
CA ASP A 367 6.42 30.38 -21.04
C ASP A 367 5.54 31.40 -20.28
N PRO A 368 5.84 32.71 -20.35
CA PRO A 368 5.10 33.74 -19.61
C PRO A 368 3.59 33.77 -19.89
N ASP A 369 3.16 33.30 -21.07
CA ASP A 369 1.76 33.29 -21.47
C ASP A 369 1.04 31.97 -21.13
N ILE A 370 1.69 31.06 -20.39
CA ILE A 370 1.10 29.75 -20.07
C ILE A 370 -0.23 29.89 -19.33
N ALA A 371 -0.34 30.88 -18.45
CA ALA A 371 -1.54 31.18 -17.69
C ALA A 371 -2.75 31.48 -18.59
N ASP A 372 -2.52 32.02 -19.79
CA ASP A 372 -3.60 32.36 -20.72
C ASP A 372 -3.91 31.21 -21.70
N ARG A 373 -2.99 30.24 -21.85
CA ARG A 373 -3.13 29.09 -22.78
C ARG A 373 -3.59 27.81 -22.10
N ASP A 374 -3.19 27.59 -20.84
CA ASP A 374 -3.48 26.38 -20.08
C ASP A 374 -4.23 26.71 -18.79
N MET A 375 -5.54 26.49 -18.84
CA MET A 375 -6.45 26.75 -17.71
C MET A 375 -6.26 25.77 -16.54
N ALA A 376 -5.47 24.70 -16.70
CA ALA A 376 -5.13 23.75 -15.66
C ALA A 376 -3.68 23.91 -15.17
N MET A 377 -2.98 24.99 -15.55
CA MET A 377 -1.58 25.25 -15.16
C MET A 377 -1.32 25.06 -13.65
N PRO A 378 -2.14 25.57 -12.70
CA PRO A 378 -1.91 25.34 -11.27
C PRO A 378 -1.91 23.85 -10.88
N LEU A 379 -2.76 23.04 -11.52
CA LEU A 379 -2.82 21.59 -11.28
C LEU A 379 -1.61 20.88 -11.87
N HIS A 380 -1.18 21.25 -13.09
CA HIS A 380 0.04 20.73 -13.71
C HIS A 380 1.29 21.10 -12.91
N ALA A 381 1.33 22.30 -12.33
CA ALA A 381 2.42 22.70 -11.47
C ALA A 381 2.52 21.80 -10.22
N ALA A 382 1.39 21.51 -9.57
CA ALA A 382 1.34 20.59 -8.45
C ALA A 382 1.72 19.15 -8.84
N GLU A 383 1.24 18.67 -10.00
CA GLU A 383 1.55 17.36 -10.58
C GLU A 383 3.06 17.18 -10.78
N LEU A 384 3.69 18.12 -11.50
CA LEU A 384 5.12 18.08 -11.81
C LEU A 384 5.98 18.26 -10.55
N ALA A 385 5.57 19.15 -9.63
CA ALA A 385 6.26 19.34 -8.37
C ALA A 385 6.29 18.06 -7.53
N GLN A 386 5.16 17.34 -7.46
CA GLN A 386 5.11 16.05 -6.78
C GLN A 386 5.90 14.98 -7.53
N ALA A 387 5.59 14.75 -8.82
CA ALA A 387 6.15 13.66 -9.62
C ALA A 387 7.68 13.67 -9.65
N TYR A 388 8.29 14.86 -9.70
CA TYR A 388 9.74 15.03 -9.74
C TYR A 388 10.34 15.46 -8.39
N SER A 389 9.54 15.55 -7.33
CA SER A 389 9.95 16.03 -6.00
C SER A 389 10.71 17.37 -6.10
N LEU A 390 10.07 18.34 -6.75
CA LEU A 390 10.56 19.71 -6.94
C LEU A 390 9.90 20.65 -5.94
N THR A 391 10.60 21.72 -5.59
CA THR A 391 9.98 22.87 -4.93
C THR A 391 9.28 23.74 -5.96
N ILE A 392 8.33 24.57 -5.54
CA ILE A 392 7.76 25.62 -6.39
C ILE A 392 8.53 26.91 -6.10
N SER A 393 8.92 27.64 -7.16
CA SER A 393 9.58 28.93 -7.00
C SER A 393 8.60 30.03 -6.62
N ASP A 394 9.07 31.06 -5.92
CA ASP A 394 8.27 32.23 -5.57
C ASP A 394 7.59 32.86 -6.81
N GLU A 395 8.30 32.89 -7.95
CA GLU A 395 7.77 33.40 -9.22
C GLU A 395 6.55 32.60 -9.72
N LEU A 396 6.62 31.27 -9.67
CA LEU A 396 5.50 30.41 -10.06
C LEU A 396 4.36 30.46 -9.05
N GLU A 397 4.67 30.56 -7.76
CA GLU A 397 3.66 30.74 -6.72
C GLU A 397 2.88 32.05 -6.93
N GLU A 398 3.57 33.17 -7.17
CA GLU A 398 2.93 34.42 -7.54
C GLU A 398 2.12 34.31 -8.85
N ALA A 399 2.62 33.57 -9.84
CA ALA A 399 1.90 33.34 -11.09
C ALA A 399 0.61 32.55 -10.87
N ILE A 400 0.64 31.54 -9.99
CA ILE A 400 -0.55 30.79 -9.56
C ILE A 400 -1.52 31.75 -8.85
N CYS A 401 -1.08 32.54 -7.87
CA CYS A 401 -1.93 33.51 -7.19
C CYS A 401 -2.59 34.49 -8.18
N ARG A 402 -1.82 35.11 -9.08
CA ARG A 402 -2.34 36.01 -10.12
C ARG A 402 -3.29 35.32 -11.09
N PHE A 403 -3.11 34.03 -11.36
CA PHE A 403 -4.02 33.24 -12.18
C PHE A 403 -5.36 33.04 -11.45
N LEU A 404 -5.33 32.64 -10.17
CA LEU A 404 -6.52 32.44 -9.35
C LEU A 404 -7.31 33.76 -9.14
N GLU A 405 -6.62 34.90 -9.01
CA GLU A 405 -7.26 36.22 -8.92
C GLU A 405 -7.99 36.62 -10.22
N ARG A 406 -7.38 36.33 -11.38
CA ARG A 406 -7.98 36.59 -12.70
C ARG A 406 -9.12 35.62 -13.03
N HIS A 407 -9.03 34.40 -12.52
CA HIS A 407 -9.97 33.32 -12.75
C HIS A 407 -10.49 32.79 -11.41
N PRO A 408 -11.39 33.51 -10.73
CA PRO A 408 -11.88 33.11 -9.39
C PRO A 408 -12.62 31.76 -9.39
N THR A 409 -13.06 31.29 -10.57
CA THR A 409 -13.59 29.95 -10.81
C THR A 409 -12.83 29.31 -11.95
N ALA A 410 -12.72 27.97 -11.95
CA ALA A 410 -12.10 27.24 -13.04
C ALA A 410 -12.73 27.58 -14.40
N PRO A 411 -11.97 28.14 -15.37
CA PRO A 411 -12.53 28.56 -16.66
C PRO A 411 -13.06 27.39 -17.51
N ASP A 412 -12.40 26.23 -17.44
CA ASP A 412 -12.88 24.95 -17.99
C ASP A 412 -12.90 23.90 -16.87
N PRO A 413 -13.99 23.81 -16.10
CA PRO A 413 -14.09 22.89 -14.97
C PRO A 413 -13.95 21.42 -15.36
N ALA A 414 -14.39 21.04 -16.57
CA ALA A 414 -14.29 19.66 -17.03
C ALA A 414 -12.84 19.29 -17.39
N TYR A 415 -12.08 20.20 -18.01
CA TYR A 415 -10.66 19.96 -18.26
C TYR A 415 -9.84 19.93 -16.96
N ALA A 416 -10.02 20.91 -16.08
CA ALA A 416 -9.37 20.93 -14.77
C ALA A 416 -9.75 19.70 -13.93
N GLY A 417 -11.02 19.29 -13.99
CA GLY A 417 -11.53 18.08 -13.34
C GLY A 417 -10.87 16.81 -13.83
N ARG A 418 -10.60 16.65 -15.13
CA ARG A 418 -9.84 15.50 -15.66
C ARG A 418 -8.41 15.45 -15.12
N VAL A 419 -7.73 16.60 -15.02
CA VAL A 419 -6.38 16.67 -14.43
C VAL A 419 -6.45 16.30 -12.95
N PHE A 420 -7.36 16.91 -12.19
CA PHE A 420 -7.55 16.63 -10.77
C PHE A 420 -7.90 15.16 -10.49
N THR A 421 -8.70 14.53 -11.35
CA THR A 421 -9.04 13.10 -11.25
C THR A 421 -7.77 12.23 -11.31
N ARG A 422 -6.82 12.54 -12.22
CA ARG A 422 -5.54 11.82 -12.27
C ARG A 422 -4.71 12.06 -11.01
N LEU A 423 -4.74 13.28 -10.45
CA LEU A 423 -4.05 13.60 -9.20
C LEU A 423 -4.64 12.84 -8.01
N LEU A 424 -5.96 12.67 -7.97
CA LEU A 424 -6.64 11.88 -6.94
C LEU A 424 -6.37 10.38 -7.09
N ALA A 425 -6.17 9.87 -8.31
CA ALA A 425 -5.78 8.48 -8.56
C ALA A 425 -4.29 8.20 -8.28
N SER A 426 -3.48 9.26 -8.10
CA SER A 426 -2.04 9.14 -7.85
C SER A 426 -1.76 8.42 -6.54
N LYS A 427 -0.65 7.69 -6.53
CA LYS A 427 -0.12 7.12 -5.28
C LYS A 427 0.22 8.20 -4.28
N ASP A 428 0.44 9.46 -4.65
CA ASP A 428 0.83 10.57 -3.76
C ASP A 428 -0.30 11.61 -3.56
N ALA A 429 -1.56 11.23 -3.76
CA ALA A 429 -2.72 12.14 -3.72
C ALA A 429 -2.77 13.01 -2.45
N SER A 430 -2.44 12.48 -1.27
CA SER A 430 -2.43 13.25 -0.01
C SER A 430 -1.46 14.43 -0.03
N ALA A 431 -0.22 14.23 -0.50
CA ALA A 431 0.77 15.29 -0.55
C ALA A 431 0.42 16.37 -1.59
N ILE A 432 -0.19 15.95 -2.71
CA ILE A 432 -0.69 16.86 -3.74
C ILE A 432 -1.84 17.70 -3.17
N LEU A 433 -2.81 17.10 -2.47
CA LEU A 433 -3.94 17.82 -1.88
C LEU A 433 -3.52 18.80 -0.80
N ASP A 434 -2.57 18.44 0.07
CA ASP A 434 -2.01 19.36 1.06
C ASP A 434 -1.43 20.61 0.37
N ARG A 435 -0.65 20.41 -0.71
CA ARG A 435 -0.08 21.51 -1.50
C ARG A 435 -1.15 22.35 -2.20
N LEU A 436 -2.12 21.72 -2.86
CA LEU A 436 -3.22 22.42 -3.54
C LEU A 436 -4.04 23.24 -2.52
N SER A 437 -4.19 22.75 -1.29
CA SER A 437 -4.85 23.48 -0.20
C SER A 437 -4.04 24.69 0.24
N GLU A 438 -2.72 24.54 0.47
CA GLU A 438 -1.83 25.65 0.86
C GLU A 438 -1.80 26.78 -0.17
N GLN A 439 -1.87 26.44 -1.46
CA GLN A 439 -1.83 27.39 -2.58
C GLN A 439 -3.20 28.00 -2.93
N GLY A 440 -4.28 27.59 -2.26
CA GLY A 440 -5.65 28.02 -2.57
C GLY A 440 -6.24 27.40 -3.85
N VAL A 441 -5.49 26.58 -4.57
CA VAL A 441 -5.94 25.90 -5.81
C VAL A 441 -7.07 24.91 -5.51
N LEU A 442 -7.04 24.26 -4.34
CA LEU A 442 -8.10 23.32 -3.95
C LEU A 442 -9.45 24.03 -3.78
N ALA A 443 -9.44 25.21 -3.15
CA ALA A 443 -10.63 26.04 -2.99
C ALA A 443 -11.14 26.60 -4.33
N TRP A 444 -10.23 26.90 -5.26
CA TRP A 444 -10.59 27.32 -6.61
C TRP A 444 -11.29 26.22 -7.42
N LEU A 445 -10.84 24.96 -7.28
CA LEU A 445 -11.42 23.81 -7.95
C LEU A 445 -12.71 23.31 -7.28
N LEU A 446 -12.73 23.33 -5.94
CA LEU A 446 -13.83 22.91 -5.09
C LEU A 446 -14.23 24.09 -4.18
N PRO A 447 -15.00 25.07 -4.67
CA PRO A 447 -15.43 26.23 -3.88
C PRO A 447 -16.14 25.85 -2.58
N GLU A 448 -16.87 24.74 -2.57
CA GLU A 448 -17.59 24.21 -1.42
C GLU A 448 -16.66 23.67 -0.32
N PHE A 449 -15.38 23.43 -0.62
CA PHE A 449 -14.37 22.99 0.35
C PHE A 449 -13.78 24.17 1.15
N ALA A 450 -13.72 25.37 0.56
CA ALA A 450 -13.09 26.53 1.20
C ALA A 450 -13.69 26.86 2.59
N PRO A 451 -15.03 26.86 2.79
CA PRO A 451 -15.62 27.08 4.11
C PRO A 451 -15.19 26.04 5.15
N LEU A 452 -14.97 24.78 4.75
CA LEU A 452 -14.65 23.68 5.65
C LEU A 452 -13.33 23.87 6.38
N MET A 453 -12.35 24.54 5.76
CA MET A 453 -11.05 24.81 6.38
C MET A 453 -11.17 25.65 7.66
N THR A 454 -12.23 26.46 7.76
CA THR A 454 -12.53 27.32 8.93
C THR A 454 -13.69 26.80 9.78
N LEU A 455 -14.38 25.75 9.33
CA LEU A 455 -15.55 25.20 10.01
C LEU A 455 -15.12 24.34 11.21
N ILE A 456 -15.49 24.76 12.41
CA ILE A 456 -15.29 23.97 13.62
C ILE A 456 -16.40 22.92 13.71
N PRO A 457 -16.09 21.61 13.76
CA PRO A 457 -17.10 20.57 13.93
C PRO A 457 -17.85 20.75 15.26
N TYR A 458 -19.15 20.51 15.25
CA TYR A 458 -20.01 20.64 16.43
C TYR A 458 -19.73 19.60 17.53
N ASP A 459 -18.97 18.55 17.22
CA ASP A 459 -18.68 17.45 18.11
C ASP A 459 -17.31 17.60 18.78
N ALA A 460 -17.30 17.56 20.12
CA ALA A 460 -16.12 17.78 20.96
C ALA A 460 -15.00 16.73 20.78
N ALA A 461 -15.23 15.70 19.96
CA ALA A 461 -14.25 14.66 19.66
C ALA A 461 -13.16 15.08 18.65
N HIS A 462 -13.36 16.15 17.88
CA HIS A 462 -12.45 16.52 16.80
C HIS A 462 -11.37 17.48 17.27
N ASP A 463 -10.12 17.15 16.97
CA ASP A 463 -8.96 18.01 17.24
C ASP A 463 -8.76 19.08 16.15
N PHE A 464 -9.42 18.94 14.99
CA PHE A 464 -9.20 19.76 13.78
C PHE A 464 -10.50 20.37 13.24
N THR A 465 -10.38 21.42 12.42
CA THR A 465 -11.50 21.91 11.59
C THR A 465 -11.93 20.84 10.59
N VAL A 466 -13.16 20.93 10.07
CA VAL A 466 -13.72 19.92 9.15
C VAL A 466 -12.79 19.70 7.95
N GLY A 467 -12.30 20.76 7.31
CA GLY A 467 -11.40 20.64 6.16
C GLY A 467 -10.03 20.04 6.50
N ALA A 468 -9.44 20.45 7.63
CA ALA A 468 -8.16 19.88 8.07
C ALA A 468 -8.29 18.40 8.47
N HIS A 469 -9.41 18.02 9.06
CA HIS A 469 -9.77 16.63 9.32
C HIS A 469 -9.91 15.85 8.00
N SER A 470 -10.61 16.37 6.99
CA SER A 470 -10.77 15.71 5.69
C SER A 470 -9.44 15.46 4.97
N LEU A 471 -8.48 16.40 5.01
CA LEU A 471 -7.13 16.18 4.48
C LEU A 471 -6.41 15.03 5.20
N ARG A 472 -6.62 14.90 6.52
CA ARG A 472 -6.08 13.78 7.32
C ARG A 472 -6.75 12.45 6.98
N VAL A 473 -8.05 12.42 6.66
CA VAL A 473 -8.72 11.21 6.16
C VAL A 473 -8.05 10.70 4.90
N VAL A 474 -7.77 11.59 3.93
CA VAL A 474 -7.07 11.20 2.69
C VAL A 474 -5.63 10.72 2.98
N ARG A 475 -4.95 11.33 3.95
CA ARG A 475 -3.63 10.86 4.40
C ARG A 475 -3.68 9.44 4.97
N ASN A 476 -4.71 9.10 5.76
CA ASN A 476 -4.91 7.76 6.29
C ASN A 476 -5.22 6.74 5.17
N LEU A 477 -6.09 7.10 4.21
CA LEU A 477 -6.38 6.26 3.04
C LEU A 477 -5.11 5.95 2.23
N HIS A 478 -4.25 6.94 2.04
CA HIS A 478 -2.95 6.76 1.40
C HIS A 478 -2.03 5.83 2.20
N GLN A 479 -1.96 5.99 3.53
CA GLN A 479 -1.17 5.13 4.41
C GLN A 479 -1.60 3.66 4.31
N PHE A 480 -2.91 3.40 4.23
CA PHE A 480 -3.47 2.06 4.09
C PHE A 480 -2.95 1.31 2.86
N HIS A 481 -2.60 2.02 1.79
CA HIS A 481 -2.05 1.43 0.58
C HIS A 481 -0.54 1.17 0.66
N GLN A 482 0.22 2.02 1.36
CA GLN A 482 1.69 2.02 1.31
C GLN A 482 2.40 1.38 2.50
N GLU A 483 1.81 1.45 3.70
CA GLU A 483 2.46 0.99 4.93
C GLU A 483 2.76 -0.51 4.85
N THR A 484 3.96 -0.95 5.25
CA THR A 484 4.37 -2.37 5.14
C THR A 484 4.18 -3.16 6.42
N ASP A 485 3.89 -2.49 7.54
CA ASP A 485 3.56 -3.13 8.81
C ASP A 485 2.47 -4.21 8.64
N PRO A 486 2.64 -5.43 9.21
CA PRO A 486 1.65 -6.49 9.15
C PRO A 486 0.24 -6.10 9.62
N ARG A 487 0.11 -5.13 10.53
CA ARG A 487 -1.19 -4.62 11.02
C ARG A 487 -2.03 -3.96 9.92
N PHE A 488 -1.39 -3.46 8.86
CA PHE A 488 -2.05 -2.84 7.71
C PHE A 488 -2.30 -3.83 6.56
N ALA A 489 -1.99 -5.13 6.72
CA ALA A 489 -2.12 -6.11 5.65
C ALA A 489 -3.56 -6.23 5.12
N ASP A 490 -4.54 -6.15 6.02
CA ASP A 490 -5.96 -6.18 5.67
C ASP A 490 -6.35 -4.96 4.82
N PHE A 491 -5.98 -3.76 5.27
CA PHE A 491 -6.23 -2.53 4.53
C PHE A 491 -5.55 -2.51 3.18
N ARG A 492 -4.30 -2.98 3.08
CA ARG A 492 -3.57 -3.09 1.81
C ARG A 492 -4.27 -4.02 0.82
N ARG A 493 -4.79 -5.16 1.29
CA ARG A 493 -5.54 -6.10 0.46
C ARG A 493 -6.77 -5.42 -0.13
N VAL A 494 -7.63 -4.86 0.72
CA VAL A 494 -8.87 -4.21 0.28
C VAL A 494 -8.59 -2.99 -0.60
N ALA A 495 -7.60 -2.16 -0.24
CA ALA A 495 -7.19 -1.00 -1.04
C ALA A 495 -6.60 -1.39 -2.42
N GLY A 496 -6.02 -2.58 -2.54
CA GLY A 496 -5.55 -3.12 -3.82
C GLY A 496 -6.68 -3.62 -4.74
N GLU A 497 -7.87 -3.84 -4.20
CA GLU A 497 -9.06 -4.28 -4.93
C GLU A 497 -9.95 -3.11 -5.39
N VAL A 498 -9.72 -1.89 -4.88
CA VAL A 498 -10.47 -0.68 -5.28
C VAL A 498 -10.10 -0.27 -6.71
N ALA A 499 -11.07 -0.33 -7.62
CA ALA A 499 -10.94 0.08 -9.01
C ALA A 499 -10.93 1.61 -9.20
N PHE A 500 -11.60 2.36 -8.31
CA PHE A 500 -11.75 3.82 -8.42
C PHE A 500 -11.11 4.58 -7.23
N PRO A 501 -9.77 4.57 -7.08
CA PRO A 501 -9.08 5.26 -5.99
C PRO A 501 -9.35 6.77 -5.97
N GLU A 502 -9.56 7.39 -7.13
CA GLU A 502 -9.92 8.80 -7.24
C GLU A 502 -11.27 9.14 -6.56
N VAL A 503 -12.24 8.21 -6.64
CA VAL A 503 -13.56 8.37 -6.03
C VAL A 503 -13.44 8.25 -4.51
N LEU A 504 -12.68 7.26 -4.04
CA LEU A 504 -12.41 7.08 -2.61
C LEU A 504 -11.69 8.29 -2.00
N ASN A 505 -10.66 8.82 -2.69
CA ASN A 505 -9.92 9.99 -2.20
C ASN A 505 -10.77 11.27 -2.22
N LEU A 506 -11.59 11.49 -3.24
CA LEU A 506 -12.53 12.62 -3.22
C LEU A 506 -13.57 12.44 -2.12
N ALA A 507 -14.14 11.24 -1.96
CA ALA A 507 -15.08 10.95 -0.87
C ALA A 507 -14.44 11.25 0.49
N GLY A 508 -13.20 10.81 0.74
CA GLY A 508 -12.45 11.17 1.96
C GLY A 508 -12.34 12.68 2.18
N LEU A 509 -12.07 13.43 1.11
CA LEU A 509 -11.92 14.88 1.15
C LEU A 509 -13.25 15.62 1.41
N ILE A 510 -14.39 15.11 0.92
CA ILE A 510 -15.67 15.83 0.99
C ILE A 510 -16.79 15.07 1.74
N HIS A 511 -16.48 13.99 2.47
CA HIS A 511 -17.49 13.17 3.17
C HIS A 511 -18.37 14.00 4.11
N ASP A 512 -17.78 15.02 4.73
CA ASP A 512 -18.40 15.89 5.72
C ASP A 512 -18.83 17.26 5.16
N ILE A 513 -18.84 17.44 3.83
CA ILE A 513 -19.10 18.73 3.18
C ILE A 513 -20.48 19.31 3.55
N GLY A 514 -21.44 18.45 3.89
CA GLY A 514 -22.77 18.88 4.31
C GLY A 514 -22.82 19.60 5.66
N LYS A 515 -21.78 19.51 6.50
CA LYS A 515 -21.75 20.18 7.83
C LYS A 515 -21.81 21.71 7.72
N GLN A 516 -21.55 22.27 6.55
CA GLN A 516 -21.70 23.72 6.29
C GLN A 516 -23.16 24.17 6.18
N TRP A 517 -24.10 23.25 5.91
CA TRP A 517 -25.53 23.53 5.79
C TRP A 517 -26.29 22.93 6.98
N PRO A 518 -26.69 23.75 7.98
CA PRO A 518 -27.34 23.25 9.19
C PRO A 518 -28.80 22.79 8.96
N GLU A 519 -29.40 23.15 7.82
CA GLU A 519 -30.76 22.77 7.43
C GLU A 519 -30.73 21.43 6.67
N GLY A 520 -31.03 20.33 7.37
CA GLY A 520 -31.03 18.97 6.82
C GLY A 520 -30.02 18.05 7.48
N GLY A 521 -30.04 16.76 7.12
CA GLY A 521 -28.97 15.86 7.50
C GLY A 521 -27.71 16.14 6.66
N HIS A 522 -26.55 16.23 7.31
CA HIS A 522 -25.29 16.57 6.62
C HIS A 522 -24.88 15.51 5.58
N ALA A 523 -25.24 14.23 5.78
CA ALA A 523 -24.99 13.19 4.80
C ALA A 523 -25.85 13.38 3.52
N GLU A 524 -27.11 13.78 3.67
CA GLU A 524 -28.04 14.03 2.56
C GLU A 524 -27.64 15.28 1.77
N THR A 525 -27.44 16.40 2.46
CA THR A 525 -26.99 17.66 1.84
C THR A 525 -25.61 17.52 1.18
N GLY A 526 -24.70 16.76 1.80
CA GLY A 526 -23.41 16.42 1.20
C GLY A 526 -23.53 15.57 -0.06
N ALA A 527 -24.48 14.62 -0.09
CA ALA A 527 -24.76 13.80 -1.26
C ALA A 527 -25.35 14.64 -2.42
N ASP A 528 -26.18 15.64 -2.12
CA ASP A 528 -26.71 16.55 -3.13
C ASP A 528 -25.61 17.44 -3.71
N ALA A 529 -24.70 17.94 -2.86
CA ALA A 529 -23.54 18.72 -3.31
C ALA A 529 -22.58 17.89 -4.17
N SER A 530 -22.40 16.60 -3.86
CA SER A 530 -21.47 15.75 -4.58
C SER A 530 -21.91 15.41 -6.00
N VAL A 531 -23.22 15.42 -6.28
CA VAL A 531 -23.76 15.35 -7.66
C VAL A 531 -23.21 16.52 -8.48
N LEU A 532 -23.35 17.75 -7.97
CA LEU A 532 -22.90 18.97 -8.65
C LEU A 532 -21.38 18.98 -8.82
N ILE A 533 -20.63 18.52 -7.82
CA ILE A 533 -19.17 18.42 -7.88
C ILE A 533 -18.74 17.42 -8.97
N ALA A 534 -19.32 16.23 -8.99
CA ALA A 534 -19.01 15.19 -9.97
C ALA A 534 -19.32 15.63 -11.41
N GLU A 535 -20.45 16.31 -11.61
CA GLU A 535 -20.83 16.89 -12.90
C GLU A 535 -19.84 17.99 -13.32
N ARG A 536 -19.45 18.87 -12.40
CA ARG A 536 -18.49 19.95 -12.67
C ARG A 536 -17.10 19.45 -13.06
N ILE A 537 -16.60 18.40 -12.40
CA ILE A 537 -15.29 17.81 -12.73
C ILE A 537 -15.33 16.86 -13.94
N GLY A 538 -16.52 16.57 -14.46
CA GLY A 538 -16.72 15.76 -15.67
C GLY A 538 -16.64 14.25 -15.44
N TRP A 539 -17.07 13.76 -14.27
CA TRP A 539 -17.17 12.32 -14.00
C TRP A 539 -18.37 11.68 -14.69
N ASP A 540 -18.20 10.43 -15.09
CA ASP A 540 -19.28 9.60 -15.61
C ASP A 540 -20.28 9.20 -14.51
N THR A 541 -21.39 8.60 -14.94
CA THR A 541 -22.45 8.12 -14.05
C THR A 541 -21.96 7.14 -13.00
N GLU A 542 -21.05 6.23 -13.35
CA GLU A 542 -20.56 5.19 -12.42
C GLU A 542 -19.76 5.80 -11.26
N ARG A 543 -18.78 6.66 -11.57
CA ARG A 543 -17.99 7.38 -10.55
C ARG A 543 -18.86 8.28 -9.69
N ARG A 544 -19.78 9.02 -10.31
CA ARG A 544 -20.72 9.89 -9.60
C ARG A 544 -21.59 9.09 -8.64
N ASP A 545 -22.21 8.02 -9.09
CA ASP A 545 -23.15 7.25 -8.26
C ASP A 545 -22.43 6.61 -7.07
N LYS A 546 -21.17 6.17 -7.25
CA LYS A 546 -20.30 5.70 -6.16
C LYS A 546 -19.93 6.82 -5.19
N LEU A 547 -19.54 8.00 -5.66
CA LEU A 547 -19.24 9.16 -4.82
C LEU A 547 -20.45 9.57 -3.97
N VAL A 548 -21.63 9.66 -4.60
CA VAL A 548 -22.89 10.02 -3.95
C VAL A 548 -23.26 8.97 -2.91
N PHE A 549 -23.11 7.68 -3.24
CA PHE A 549 -23.32 6.59 -2.29
C PHE A 549 -22.43 6.72 -1.06
N LEU A 550 -21.11 6.92 -1.25
CA LEU A 550 -20.15 7.03 -0.17
C LEU A 550 -20.47 8.20 0.75
N ILE A 551 -20.76 9.38 0.19
CA ILE A 551 -21.06 10.57 1.00
C ILE A 551 -22.41 10.43 1.71
N ARG A 552 -23.43 9.86 1.05
CA ARG A 552 -24.73 9.61 1.69
C ARG A 552 -24.64 8.61 2.84
N ASN A 553 -23.75 7.62 2.73
CA ASN A 553 -23.69 6.50 3.65
C ASN A 553 -22.39 6.45 4.48
N HIS A 554 -21.61 7.53 4.55
CA HIS A 554 -20.31 7.53 5.25
C HIS A 554 -20.43 7.16 6.75
N LEU A 555 -21.60 7.39 7.37
CA LEU A 555 -21.89 6.98 8.75
C LEU A 555 -22.42 5.55 8.88
N LEU A 556 -22.94 4.95 7.80
CA LEU A 556 -23.70 3.69 7.83
C LEU A 556 -22.92 2.55 8.50
N MET A 557 -21.65 2.38 8.09
CA MET A 557 -20.83 1.27 8.58
C MET A 557 -20.35 1.50 10.02
N ALA A 558 -19.96 2.74 10.35
CA ALA A 558 -19.61 3.13 11.70
C ALA A 558 -20.79 2.95 12.68
N GLU A 559 -22.00 3.35 12.28
CA GLU A 559 -23.19 3.19 13.11
C GLU A 559 -23.64 1.74 13.23
N THR A 560 -23.61 0.97 12.13
CA THR A 560 -23.97 -0.45 12.14
C THR A 560 -23.04 -1.26 13.04
N SER A 561 -21.72 -1.14 12.85
CA SER A 561 -20.73 -1.84 13.67
C SER A 561 -20.80 -1.50 15.16
N ARG A 562 -21.20 -0.27 15.48
CA ARG A 562 -21.24 0.26 16.84
C ARG A 562 -22.54 -0.04 17.58
N LEU A 563 -23.69 0.14 16.93
CA LEU A 563 -25.00 0.12 17.58
C LEU A 563 -25.77 -1.18 17.36
N ARG A 564 -25.40 -1.96 16.33
CA ARG A 564 -26.11 -3.19 15.97
C ARG A 564 -25.30 -4.41 16.37
N ASP A 565 -25.99 -5.49 16.66
CA ASP A 565 -25.35 -6.78 16.87
C ASP A 565 -25.02 -7.45 15.53
N LEU A 566 -23.72 -7.45 15.19
CA LEU A 566 -23.16 -8.06 13.99
C LEU A 566 -23.29 -9.59 13.95
N SER A 567 -23.58 -10.18 15.11
CA SER A 567 -23.83 -11.60 15.23
C SER A 567 -25.09 -12.00 14.44
N LEU A 568 -26.11 -11.15 14.38
CA LEU A 568 -27.38 -11.41 13.72
C LEU A 568 -27.26 -11.35 12.19
N GLU A 569 -27.68 -12.41 11.49
CA GLU A 569 -27.69 -12.43 10.02
C GLU A 569 -28.54 -11.29 9.43
N GLU A 570 -29.67 -10.95 10.05
CA GLU A 570 -30.55 -9.88 9.54
C GLU A 570 -29.89 -8.50 9.61
N THR A 571 -29.05 -8.23 10.63
CA THR A 571 -28.25 -7.00 10.70
C THR A 571 -27.33 -6.89 9.48
N VAL A 572 -26.62 -7.97 9.15
CA VAL A 572 -25.69 -7.99 8.01
C VAL A 572 -26.45 -7.88 6.69
N ARG A 573 -27.62 -8.52 6.58
CA ARG A 573 -28.48 -8.42 5.38
C ARG A 573 -29.05 -7.02 5.18
N GLU A 574 -29.51 -6.36 6.24
CA GLU A 574 -30.01 -4.98 6.15
C GLU A 574 -28.91 -3.99 5.77
N PHE A 575 -27.69 -4.21 6.28
CA PHE A 575 -26.52 -3.45 5.85
C PHE A 575 -26.21 -3.71 4.36
N THR A 576 -26.16 -4.97 3.92
CA THR A 576 -25.83 -5.29 2.51
C THR A 576 -26.92 -4.89 1.52
N ARG A 577 -28.19 -4.78 1.92
CA ARG A 577 -29.27 -4.19 1.09
C ARG A 577 -29.00 -2.75 0.71
N GLN A 578 -28.27 -2.01 1.55
CA GLN A 578 -27.93 -0.62 1.32
C GLN A 578 -26.62 -0.47 0.52
N VAL A 579 -25.76 -1.48 0.52
CA VAL A 579 -24.46 -1.46 -0.17
C VAL A 579 -24.61 -2.06 -1.58
N PRO A 580 -24.45 -1.27 -2.67
CA PRO A 580 -24.82 -1.71 -4.02
C PRO A 580 -23.99 -2.89 -4.55
N ASP A 581 -22.69 -2.87 -4.32
CA ASP A 581 -21.72 -3.81 -4.89
C ASP A 581 -20.46 -3.94 -4.03
N MET A 582 -19.57 -4.87 -4.40
CA MET A 582 -18.33 -5.13 -3.68
C MET A 582 -17.38 -3.93 -3.67
N GLU A 583 -17.28 -3.21 -4.79
CA GLU A 583 -16.45 -2.00 -4.91
C GLU A 583 -16.89 -0.92 -3.90
N SER A 584 -18.21 -0.74 -3.75
CA SER A 584 -18.81 0.21 -2.80
C SER A 584 -18.60 -0.22 -1.35
N LEU A 585 -18.61 -1.53 -1.06
CA LEU A 585 -18.27 -2.08 0.26
C LEU A 585 -16.80 -1.79 0.61
N ASN A 586 -15.88 -2.06 -0.32
CA ASN A 586 -14.44 -1.85 -0.15
C ASN A 586 -14.14 -0.38 0.15
N MET A 587 -14.68 0.53 -0.67
CA MET A 587 -14.50 1.96 -0.46
C MET A 587 -15.15 2.46 0.84
N LEU A 588 -16.36 2.01 1.18
CA LEU A 588 -17.04 2.42 2.42
C LEU A 588 -16.26 1.95 3.65
N TYR A 589 -15.71 0.74 3.63
CA TYR A 589 -14.87 0.22 4.72
C TYR A 589 -13.59 1.04 4.91
N LEU A 590 -12.86 1.32 3.83
CA LEU A 590 -11.63 2.10 3.89
C LEU A 590 -11.91 3.55 4.34
N LEU A 591 -12.95 4.18 3.78
CA LEU A 591 -13.39 5.52 4.18
C LEU A 591 -13.75 5.57 5.67
N THR A 592 -14.55 4.61 6.15
CA THR A 592 -14.97 4.54 7.55
C THR A 592 -13.78 4.37 8.50
N CYS A 593 -12.83 3.49 8.14
CA CYS A 593 -11.63 3.27 8.94
C CYS A 593 -10.73 4.51 8.96
N ALA A 594 -10.54 5.16 7.81
CA ALA A 594 -9.72 6.36 7.68
C ALA A 594 -10.30 7.55 8.45
N ASP A 595 -11.62 7.76 8.35
CA ASP A 595 -12.36 8.77 9.10
C ASP A 595 -12.24 8.55 10.61
N THR A 596 -12.55 7.34 11.08
CA THR A 596 -12.48 7.01 12.51
C THR A 596 -11.07 7.20 13.10
N GLN A 597 -10.00 6.98 12.31
CA GLN A 597 -8.61 7.25 12.70
C GLN A 597 -8.23 8.74 12.66
N ALA A 598 -8.97 9.58 11.93
CA ALA A 598 -8.68 11.00 11.75
C ALA A 598 -9.40 11.93 12.76
N VAL A 599 -10.38 11.44 13.53
CA VAL A 599 -11.18 12.25 14.46
C VAL A 599 -10.33 12.87 15.59
N GLY A 600 -9.62 12.04 16.37
CA GLY A 600 -8.81 12.50 17.51
C GLY A 600 -8.17 11.35 18.30
N GLU A 601 -7.24 11.67 19.19
CA GLU A 601 -6.55 10.67 20.03
C GLU A 601 -7.54 9.88 20.90
N GLY A 602 -7.47 8.55 20.84
CA GLY A 602 -8.34 7.64 21.62
C GLY A 602 -9.74 7.38 21.04
N VAL A 603 -10.12 8.01 19.91
CA VAL A 603 -11.38 7.70 19.23
C VAL A 603 -11.31 6.35 18.52
N TRP A 604 -10.21 6.08 17.81
CA TRP A 604 -9.92 4.75 17.27
C TRP A 604 -9.45 3.81 18.40
N THR A 605 -10.06 2.64 18.49
CA THR A 605 -9.62 1.55 19.36
C THR A 605 -9.55 0.25 18.55
N GLU A 606 -8.69 -0.68 18.94
CA GLU A 606 -8.58 -1.97 18.25
C GLU A 606 -9.90 -2.76 18.27
N VAL A 607 -10.72 -2.58 19.30
CA VAL A 607 -12.08 -3.14 19.38
C VAL A 607 -12.97 -2.60 18.25
N LYS A 608 -12.97 -1.28 18.03
CA LYS A 608 -13.73 -0.66 16.93
C LYS A 608 -13.24 -1.16 15.58
N GLY A 609 -11.92 -1.25 15.40
CA GLY A 609 -11.30 -1.84 14.21
C GLY A 609 -11.81 -3.26 13.95
N LYS A 610 -11.77 -4.14 14.95
CA LYS A 610 -12.28 -5.51 14.82
C LYS A 610 -13.75 -5.60 14.41
N PHE A 611 -14.63 -4.75 14.96
CA PHE A 611 -16.04 -4.77 14.57
C PHE A 611 -16.28 -4.26 13.15
N LEU A 612 -15.52 -3.26 12.70
CA LEU A 612 -15.57 -2.82 11.31
C LEU A 612 -15.10 -3.93 10.37
N THR A 613 -13.97 -4.57 10.69
CA THR A 613 -13.44 -5.70 9.92
C THR A 613 -14.40 -6.89 9.91
N GLU A 614 -15.02 -7.22 11.05
CA GLU A 614 -16.02 -8.29 11.12
C GLU A 614 -17.25 -8.01 10.25
N LEU A 615 -17.80 -6.78 10.32
CA LEU A 615 -18.92 -6.38 9.46
C LEU A 615 -18.53 -6.45 7.99
N TYR A 616 -17.34 -5.98 7.63
CA TYR A 616 -16.81 -6.06 6.27
C TYR A 616 -16.81 -7.50 5.75
N TYR A 617 -16.18 -8.43 6.47
CA TYR A 617 -16.06 -9.82 6.01
C TYR A 617 -17.39 -10.56 5.96
N ARG A 618 -18.31 -10.28 6.90
CA ARG A 618 -19.66 -10.84 6.84
C ARG A 618 -20.44 -10.29 5.66
N ALA A 619 -20.33 -9.00 5.37
CA ALA A 619 -20.98 -8.37 4.21
C ALA A 619 -20.37 -8.87 2.88
N GLU A 620 -19.05 -9.00 2.81
CA GLU A 620 -18.31 -9.55 1.66
C GLU A 620 -18.80 -10.96 1.32
N ALA A 621 -18.95 -11.84 2.32
CA ALA A 621 -19.47 -13.19 2.14
C ALA A 621 -20.92 -13.20 1.60
N VAL A 622 -21.77 -12.29 2.06
CA VAL A 622 -23.16 -12.16 1.58
C VAL A 622 -23.21 -11.67 0.14
N LEU A 623 -22.41 -10.65 -0.21
CA LEU A 623 -22.35 -10.10 -1.57
C LEU A 623 -21.72 -11.09 -2.57
N ALA A 624 -20.68 -11.83 -2.16
CA ALA A 624 -20.03 -12.84 -2.99
C ALA A 624 -20.93 -14.06 -3.29
N GLY A 625 -21.92 -14.35 -2.44
CA GLY A 625 -22.87 -15.46 -2.62
C GLY A 625 -24.04 -15.16 -3.59
N GLY A 626 -24.12 -13.97 -4.17
CA GLY A 626 -25.34 -13.43 -4.78
C GLY A 626 -25.52 -13.57 -6.31
N SER A 627 -25.46 -14.79 -6.86
CA SER A 627 -25.87 -15.08 -8.26
C SER A 627 -26.91 -16.21 -8.37
N SER A 628 -27.77 -16.38 -7.36
CA SER A 628 -28.98 -17.20 -7.48
C SER A 628 -30.17 -16.43 -6.93
N GLY A 629 -30.87 -15.77 -7.86
CA GLY A 629 -32.24 -15.34 -7.64
C GLY A 629 -33.08 -16.53 -7.19
N GLU A 630 -33.98 -16.27 -6.25
CA GLU A 630 -34.69 -17.26 -5.42
C GLU A 630 -33.81 -17.88 -4.32
N THR A 631 -33.59 -17.12 -3.24
CA THR A 631 -33.21 -17.73 -1.97
C THR A 631 -34.50 -18.16 -1.27
N PRO A 632 -34.74 -19.47 -1.03
CA PRO A 632 -35.75 -19.88 -0.07
C PRO A 632 -35.42 -19.21 1.25
N ALA A 633 -36.43 -18.82 2.05
CA ALA A 633 -36.22 -18.47 3.44
C ALA A 633 -35.38 -19.58 4.09
N PHE A 634 -34.07 -19.34 4.25
CA PHE A 634 -33.16 -20.28 4.87
C PHE A 634 -33.48 -20.19 6.35
N VAL A 635 -34.53 -20.85 6.79
CA VAL A 635 -34.69 -21.19 8.20
C VAL A 635 -33.52 -22.13 8.46
N PRO A 636 -32.48 -21.72 9.21
CA PRO A 636 -31.39 -22.63 9.53
C PRO A 636 -32.07 -23.83 10.16
N ASN A 637 -31.83 -25.04 9.64
CA ASN A 637 -32.35 -26.23 10.28
C ASN A 637 -31.59 -26.39 11.60
N LEU A 638 -32.08 -25.69 12.64
CA LEU A 638 -31.48 -25.60 13.96
C LEU A 638 -31.23 -26.98 14.56
N ALA A 639 -32.02 -27.98 14.17
CA ALA A 639 -31.77 -29.37 14.54
C ALA A 639 -30.46 -29.90 13.93
N ARG A 640 -30.22 -29.71 12.62
CA ARG A 640 -28.95 -30.09 11.96
C ARG A 640 -27.76 -29.32 12.53
N GLN A 641 -27.91 -28.03 12.80
CA GLN A 641 -26.85 -27.20 13.37
C GLN A 641 -26.49 -27.67 14.78
N ARG A 642 -27.48 -27.96 15.63
CA ARG A 642 -27.28 -28.56 16.95
C ARG A 642 -26.53 -29.88 16.87
N ASP A 643 -26.89 -30.76 15.94
CA ASP A 643 -26.22 -32.05 15.79
C ASP A 643 -24.77 -31.92 15.32
N ARG A 644 -24.47 -30.96 14.45
CA ARG A 644 -23.11 -30.63 14.03
C ARG A 644 -22.27 -30.12 15.20
N ILE A 645 -22.78 -29.13 15.94
CA ILE A 645 -22.12 -28.56 17.12
C ILE A 645 -21.85 -29.64 18.16
N ARG A 646 -22.85 -30.49 18.45
CA ARG A 646 -22.69 -31.62 19.39
C ARG A 646 -21.55 -32.56 18.98
N LYS A 647 -21.48 -32.93 17.70
CA LYS A 647 -20.42 -33.81 17.19
C LYS A 647 -19.04 -33.19 17.33
N GLN A 648 -18.90 -31.90 17.05
CA GLN A 648 -17.62 -31.20 17.16
C GLN A 648 -17.21 -31.03 18.63
N LEU A 649 -18.12 -30.59 19.51
CA LEU A 649 -17.83 -30.43 20.94
C LEU A 649 -17.55 -31.77 21.66
N ALA A 650 -18.15 -32.87 21.21
CA ALA A 650 -17.89 -34.20 21.75
C ALA A 650 -16.42 -34.66 21.57
N GLN A 651 -15.64 -34.00 20.69
CA GLN A 651 -14.22 -34.29 20.49
C GLN A 651 -13.33 -33.73 21.62
N HIS A 652 -13.87 -32.87 22.50
CA HIS A 652 -13.10 -32.12 23.49
C HIS A 652 -13.21 -32.63 24.94
N ASN A 653 -13.44 -33.93 25.18
CA ASN A 653 -13.53 -34.54 26.53
C ASN A 653 -14.56 -33.92 27.50
N LEU A 654 -15.54 -33.16 27.00
CA LEU A 654 -16.64 -32.65 27.82
C LEU A 654 -17.72 -33.72 28.04
N PRO A 655 -18.43 -33.72 29.20
CA PRO A 655 -19.56 -34.62 29.41
C PRO A 655 -20.65 -34.43 28.34
N ILE A 656 -21.01 -35.52 27.66
CA ILE A 656 -22.02 -35.53 26.58
C ILE A 656 -23.35 -34.96 27.05
N ASP A 657 -23.78 -35.29 28.27
CA ASP A 657 -25.03 -34.78 28.81
C ASP A 657 -25.03 -33.25 28.91
N LEU A 658 -23.92 -32.64 29.35
CA LEU A 658 -23.79 -31.17 29.41
C LEU A 658 -23.84 -30.55 28.01
N ILE A 659 -23.18 -31.14 27.01
CA ILE A 659 -23.25 -30.65 25.62
C ILE A 659 -24.69 -30.68 25.09
N HIS A 660 -25.40 -31.79 25.33
CA HIS A 660 -26.79 -31.95 24.91
C HIS A 660 -27.72 -30.98 25.62
N GLU A 661 -27.55 -30.79 26.93
CA GLU A 661 -28.31 -29.85 27.74
C GLU A 661 -28.03 -28.39 27.34
N HIS A 662 -26.78 -28.04 27.05
CA HIS A 662 -26.36 -26.71 26.62
C HIS A 662 -26.98 -26.34 25.27
N THR A 663 -26.78 -27.19 24.27
CA THR A 663 -27.27 -26.97 22.90
C THR A 663 -28.80 -26.99 22.77
N ARG A 664 -29.51 -27.61 23.73
CA ARG A 664 -30.98 -27.63 23.76
C ARG A 664 -31.56 -26.34 24.35
N ASN A 665 -30.97 -25.84 25.43
CA ASN A 665 -31.58 -24.86 26.32
C ASN A 665 -31.06 -23.42 26.14
N LEU A 666 -30.10 -23.21 25.24
CA LEU A 666 -29.69 -21.86 24.82
C LEU A 666 -30.48 -21.38 23.60
N PRO A 667 -30.66 -20.05 23.45
CA PRO A 667 -31.40 -19.46 22.35
C PRO A 667 -30.74 -19.77 21.01
N ALA A 668 -31.54 -19.76 19.93
CA ALA A 668 -31.07 -20.06 18.58
C ALA A 668 -29.89 -19.17 18.15
N GLN A 669 -29.91 -17.90 18.54
CA GLN A 669 -28.85 -16.94 18.25
C GLN A 669 -27.48 -17.37 18.79
N TYR A 670 -27.42 -17.83 20.03
CA TYR A 670 -26.17 -18.35 20.62
C TYR A 670 -25.59 -19.49 19.77
N LEU A 671 -26.45 -20.41 19.32
CA LEU A 671 -26.03 -21.58 18.54
C LEU A 671 -25.54 -21.22 17.13
N LEU A 672 -26.03 -20.11 16.57
CA LEU A 672 -25.64 -19.65 15.24
C LEU A 672 -24.39 -18.78 15.28
N ASN A 673 -24.15 -18.07 16.39
CA ASN A 673 -23.23 -16.94 16.39
C ASN A 673 -22.04 -17.05 17.35
N THR A 674 -22.02 -18.03 18.26
CA THR A 674 -20.89 -18.24 19.18
C THR A 674 -19.89 -19.25 18.58
N PRO A 675 -18.58 -18.94 18.51
CA PRO A 675 -17.56 -19.89 18.04
C PRO A 675 -17.48 -21.16 18.89
N LEU A 676 -17.02 -22.27 18.30
CA LEU A 676 -16.95 -23.57 19.00
C LEU A 676 -16.02 -23.53 20.22
N GLU A 677 -14.92 -22.79 20.15
CA GLU A 677 -13.96 -22.63 21.26
C GLU A 677 -14.57 -21.88 22.46
N GLU A 678 -15.44 -20.91 22.20
CA GLU A 678 -16.22 -20.22 23.24
C GLU A 678 -17.32 -21.12 23.80
N MET A 679 -18.03 -21.85 22.94
CA MET A 679 -19.02 -22.83 23.40
C MET A 679 -18.39 -23.88 24.33
N TYR A 680 -17.18 -24.34 24.00
CA TYR A 680 -16.40 -25.23 24.85
C TYR A 680 -16.13 -24.62 26.23
N LEU A 681 -15.64 -23.37 26.27
CA LEU A 681 -15.39 -22.64 27.51
C LEU A 681 -16.67 -22.55 28.35
N HIS A 682 -17.77 -22.12 27.73
CA HIS A 682 -19.04 -21.90 28.42
C HIS A 682 -19.55 -23.20 29.06
N ILE A 683 -19.47 -24.34 28.34
CA ILE A 683 -19.87 -25.64 28.89
C ILE A 683 -18.96 -26.04 30.06
N ALA A 684 -17.65 -25.82 29.96
CA ALA A 684 -16.71 -26.09 31.04
C ALA A 684 -16.99 -25.22 32.29
N MET A 685 -17.30 -23.94 32.10
CA MET A 685 -17.70 -23.03 33.18
C MET A 685 -19.00 -23.47 33.85
N ILE A 686 -19.99 -23.94 33.08
CA ILE A 686 -21.25 -24.49 33.63
C ILE A 686 -20.99 -25.74 34.46
N GLY A 687 -20.11 -26.63 33.99
CA GLY A 687 -19.70 -27.81 34.76
C GLY A 687 -19.13 -27.42 36.12
N ARG A 688 -18.19 -26.47 36.15
CA ARG A 688 -17.60 -25.95 37.38
C ARG A 688 -18.61 -25.24 38.28
N LEU A 689 -19.52 -24.42 37.71
CA LEU A 689 -20.59 -23.77 38.47
C LEU A 689 -21.47 -24.80 39.20
N ARG A 690 -21.79 -25.93 38.55
CA ARG A 690 -22.58 -27.01 39.16
C ARG A 690 -21.83 -27.76 40.26
N GLU A 691 -20.51 -27.88 40.14
CA GLU A 691 -19.67 -28.53 41.14
C GLU A 691 -19.46 -27.65 42.37
N THR A 692 -19.19 -26.35 42.18
CA THR A 692 -18.81 -25.44 43.25
C THR A 692 -19.98 -24.66 43.84
N PHE A 693 -21.11 -24.57 43.12
CA PHE A 693 -22.24 -23.68 43.43
C PHE A 693 -21.84 -22.21 43.57
N THR A 694 -20.73 -21.80 42.96
CA THR A 694 -20.21 -20.43 42.99
C THR A 694 -20.06 -19.86 41.59
N PRO A 695 -20.33 -18.54 41.39
CA PRO A 695 -20.13 -17.90 40.10
C PRO A 695 -18.72 -18.13 39.57
N ILE A 696 -18.62 -18.54 38.31
CA ILE A 696 -17.35 -18.76 37.62
C ILE A 696 -17.05 -17.53 36.77
N VAL A 697 -15.85 -16.99 36.91
CA VAL A 697 -15.36 -15.85 36.12
C VAL A 697 -14.10 -16.30 35.40
N ASP A 698 -14.07 -16.11 34.08
CA ASP A 698 -12.90 -16.37 33.25
C ASP A 698 -12.43 -15.06 32.60
N PHE A 699 -11.13 -14.90 32.43
CA PHE A 699 -10.53 -13.72 31.80
C PHE A 699 -9.62 -14.13 30.66
N ARG A 700 -9.94 -13.71 29.44
CA ARG A 700 -9.11 -13.94 28.26
C ARG A 700 -8.45 -12.66 27.78
N HIS A 701 -7.25 -12.80 27.25
CA HIS A 701 -6.50 -11.74 26.61
C HIS A 701 -5.73 -12.34 25.43
N GLU A 702 -6.04 -11.89 24.23
CA GLU A 702 -5.20 -12.17 23.06
C GLU A 702 -4.05 -11.17 23.02
N PHE A 703 -2.89 -11.67 22.62
CA PHE A 703 -1.67 -10.88 22.52
C PHE A 703 -1.86 -9.73 21.51
N GLY A 704 -1.58 -8.50 21.93
CA GLY A 704 -1.69 -7.32 21.06
C GLY A 704 -3.05 -6.60 21.09
N ASN A 705 -3.98 -6.99 21.97
CA ASN A 705 -5.23 -6.25 22.18
C ASN A 705 -5.14 -5.28 23.39
N ASP A 706 -5.72 -4.08 23.32
CA ASP A 706 -5.78 -3.13 24.46
C ASP A 706 -6.89 -3.40 25.50
N TYR A 707 -7.58 -4.54 25.41
CA TYR A 707 -8.72 -4.91 26.27
C TYR A 707 -8.58 -6.31 26.88
N THR A 708 -9.50 -6.64 27.80
CA THR A 708 -9.67 -7.96 28.40
C THR A 708 -11.11 -8.43 28.19
N GLU A 709 -11.28 -9.66 27.75
CA GLU A 709 -12.58 -10.31 27.71
C GLU A 709 -12.84 -10.97 29.06
N ILE A 710 -14.00 -10.70 29.66
CA ILE A 710 -14.46 -11.35 30.89
C ILE A 710 -15.74 -12.13 30.60
N THR A 711 -15.73 -13.42 30.92
CA THR A 711 -16.94 -14.27 30.85
C THR A 711 -17.38 -14.61 32.28
N ILE A 712 -18.64 -14.37 32.59
CA ILE A 712 -19.26 -14.68 33.88
C ILE A 712 -20.32 -15.75 33.67
N CYS A 713 -20.21 -16.86 34.40
CA CYS A 713 -21.20 -17.92 34.44
C CYS A 713 -21.80 -18.02 35.85
N ALA A 714 -23.10 -17.74 36.00
CA ALA A 714 -23.77 -17.69 37.30
C ALA A 714 -25.21 -18.21 37.24
N TYR A 715 -25.78 -18.61 38.38
CA TYR A 715 -27.22 -18.89 38.46
C TYR A 715 -28.02 -17.60 38.27
N ASP A 716 -29.04 -17.67 37.42
CA ASP A 716 -29.85 -16.50 37.04
C ASP A 716 -31.17 -16.44 37.82
N ASP A 717 -31.62 -15.23 38.14
CA ASP A 717 -32.88 -14.98 38.84
C ASP A 717 -34.01 -14.74 37.81
N PRO A 718 -35.24 -15.22 38.04
CA PRO A 718 -36.41 -14.83 37.25
C PRO A 718 -36.59 -13.30 37.08
N LYS A 719 -36.15 -12.49 38.05
CA LYS A 719 -36.23 -11.03 37.99
C LYS A 719 -35.03 -10.42 37.27
N PRO A 720 -35.25 -9.47 36.34
CA PRO A 720 -34.16 -8.73 35.70
C PRO A 720 -33.24 -8.04 36.72
N GLY A 721 -31.94 -7.95 36.39
CA GLY A 721 -30.98 -7.16 37.16
C GLY A 721 -29.58 -7.77 37.31
N LEU A 722 -29.31 -8.97 36.78
CA LEU A 722 -27.98 -9.58 36.87
C LEU A 722 -26.90 -8.72 36.16
N LEU A 723 -27.16 -8.26 34.94
CA LEU A 723 -26.26 -7.37 34.21
C LEU A 723 -26.01 -6.05 34.96
N ALA A 724 -27.05 -5.50 35.61
CA ALA A 724 -26.91 -4.31 36.46
C ALA A 724 -25.99 -4.59 37.68
N LYS A 725 -26.07 -5.78 38.27
CA LYS A 725 -25.14 -6.19 39.35
C LYS A 725 -23.70 -6.30 38.83
N ILE A 726 -23.48 -6.95 37.68
CA ILE A 726 -22.16 -7.11 37.06
C ILE A 726 -21.54 -5.75 36.75
N THR A 727 -22.25 -4.93 35.97
CA THR A 727 -21.78 -3.60 35.56
C THR A 727 -21.60 -2.66 36.76
N GLY A 728 -22.38 -2.81 37.82
CA GLY A 728 -22.19 -2.11 39.09
C GLY A 728 -20.88 -2.48 39.80
N VAL A 729 -20.52 -3.78 39.83
CA VAL A 729 -19.22 -4.22 40.37
C VAL A 729 -18.07 -3.68 39.51
N LEU A 730 -18.19 -3.73 38.18
CA LEU A 730 -17.20 -3.18 37.27
C LEU A 730 -17.03 -1.66 37.49
N TYR A 731 -18.14 -0.93 37.65
CA TYR A 731 -18.13 0.49 38.01
C TYR A 731 -17.43 0.76 39.35
N ALA A 732 -17.63 -0.09 40.36
CA ALA A 732 -16.95 -0.01 41.65
C ALA A 732 -15.42 -0.06 41.52
N HIS A 733 -14.92 -0.70 40.46
CA HIS A 733 -13.50 -0.89 40.18
C HIS A 733 -12.92 0.06 39.11
N ASP A 734 -13.69 1.06 38.64
CA ASP A 734 -13.32 1.95 37.52
C ASP A 734 -13.02 1.19 36.22
N ILE A 735 -13.74 0.08 35.97
CA ILE A 735 -13.64 -0.67 34.73
C ILE A 735 -14.59 -0.08 33.70
N ASN A 736 -14.08 0.11 32.48
CA ASN A 736 -14.86 0.52 31.34
C ASN A 736 -15.40 -0.71 30.61
N VAL A 737 -16.63 -0.62 30.09
CA VAL A 737 -17.31 -1.71 29.38
C VAL A 737 -17.64 -1.24 27.97
N HIS A 738 -17.11 -1.93 26.97
CA HIS A 738 -17.36 -1.63 25.55
C HIS A 738 -18.55 -2.39 24.99
N VAL A 739 -18.63 -3.68 25.29
CA VAL A 739 -19.70 -4.56 24.79
C VAL A 739 -20.09 -5.53 25.89
N ALA A 740 -21.37 -5.88 25.97
CA ALA A 740 -21.88 -6.95 26.81
C ALA A 740 -22.82 -7.85 26.00
N GLN A 741 -22.48 -9.12 25.89
CA GLN A 741 -23.34 -10.18 25.39
C GLN A 741 -23.86 -10.98 26.58
N VAL A 742 -25.17 -11.19 26.65
CA VAL A 742 -25.83 -11.79 27.82
C VAL A 742 -26.66 -12.96 27.33
N PHE A 743 -26.35 -14.18 27.77
CA PHE A 743 -27.10 -15.36 27.38
C PHE A 743 -27.64 -16.08 28.62
N THR A 744 -28.95 -16.25 28.69
CA THR A 744 -29.56 -17.13 29.70
C THR A 744 -29.86 -18.49 29.08
N ARG A 745 -29.35 -19.54 29.73
CA ARG A 745 -29.67 -20.93 29.44
C ARG A 745 -30.92 -21.34 30.21
N GLU A 746 -32.01 -21.58 29.47
CA GLU A 746 -33.34 -21.89 30.00
C GLU A 746 -33.51 -23.40 30.25
N ALA A 747 -33.07 -23.85 31.44
CA ALA A 747 -33.29 -25.21 31.93
C ALA A 747 -34.13 -25.19 33.21
N SER A 748 -34.28 -26.34 33.89
CA SER A 748 -34.89 -26.40 35.23
C SER A 748 -34.19 -25.48 36.24
N VAL A 749 -32.90 -25.21 36.02
CA VAL A 749 -32.12 -24.19 36.71
C VAL A 749 -31.56 -23.22 35.66
N ARG A 750 -31.91 -21.94 35.76
CA ARG A 750 -31.46 -20.89 34.84
C ARG A 750 -30.01 -20.52 35.13
N ILE A 751 -29.19 -20.46 34.08
CA ILE A 751 -27.77 -20.10 34.17
C ILE A 751 -27.51 -18.99 33.17
N ALA A 752 -26.99 -17.86 33.64
CA ALA A 752 -26.52 -16.76 32.81
C ALA A 752 -25.07 -16.96 32.43
N ILE A 753 -24.74 -16.57 31.20
CA ILE A 753 -23.42 -16.62 30.58
C ILE A 753 -23.21 -15.27 29.91
N ASP A 754 -22.52 -14.38 30.61
CA ASP A 754 -22.36 -12.99 30.22
C ASP A 754 -20.90 -12.75 29.84
N THR A 755 -20.66 -12.37 28.59
CA THR A 755 -19.33 -12.03 28.07
C THR A 755 -19.25 -10.52 27.86
N LEU A 756 -18.26 -9.87 28.48
CA LEU A 756 -18.05 -8.43 28.38
C LEU A 756 -16.62 -8.13 27.92
N TRP A 757 -16.49 -7.10 27.08
CA TRP A 757 -15.21 -6.56 26.64
C TRP A 757 -14.88 -5.34 27.47
N ILE A 758 -13.81 -5.42 28.26
CA ILE A 758 -13.53 -4.45 29.31
C ILE A 758 -12.08 -3.95 29.28
N ASP A 759 -11.87 -2.72 29.75
CA ASP A 759 -10.53 -2.16 29.95
C ASP A 759 -10.43 -1.46 31.32
N TYR A 760 -9.19 -1.24 31.73
CA TYR A 760 -8.86 -0.36 32.85
C TYR A 760 -7.95 0.76 32.36
N ARG A 761 -8.54 1.95 32.14
CA ARG A 761 -7.84 3.15 31.65
C ARG A 761 -7.19 2.95 30.29
N GLY A 762 -7.94 2.34 29.36
CA GLY A 762 -7.49 2.05 28.00
C GLY A 762 -6.45 0.94 27.91
N LYS A 763 -6.33 0.10 28.94
CA LYS A 763 -5.37 -1.00 28.98
C LYS A 763 -6.02 -2.32 29.43
N PRO A 764 -5.43 -3.47 29.05
CA PRO A 764 -5.85 -4.76 29.59
C PRO A 764 -5.71 -4.83 31.12
N LEU A 765 -6.57 -5.63 31.75
CA LEU A 765 -6.56 -5.78 33.20
C LEU A 765 -5.32 -6.56 33.65
N ALA A 766 -4.59 -6.02 34.61
CA ALA A 766 -3.51 -6.73 35.31
C ALA A 766 -4.07 -7.86 36.20
N SER A 767 -3.25 -8.88 36.48
CA SER A 767 -3.64 -10.06 37.28
C SER A 767 -4.24 -9.71 38.65
N GLY A 768 -3.65 -8.76 39.37
CA GLY A 768 -4.19 -8.30 40.66
C GLY A 768 -5.58 -7.67 40.54
N LYS A 769 -5.81 -6.90 39.47
CA LYS A 769 -7.11 -6.26 39.19
C LYS A 769 -8.17 -7.32 38.84
N LYS A 770 -7.80 -8.34 38.06
CA LYS A 770 -8.66 -9.50 37.75
C LYS A 770 -9.13 -10.20 39.04
N ALA A 771 -8.20 -10.47 39.96
CA ALA A 771 -8.51 -11.12 41.24
C ALA A 771 -9.46 -10.28 42.12
N GLU A 772 -9.25 -8.96 42.19
CA GLU A 772 -10.14 -8.05 42.94
C GLU A 772 -11.58 -8.04 42.40
N ILE A 773 -11.73 -8.03 41.07
CA ILE A 773 -13.03 -8.04 40.40
C ILE A 773 -13.71 -9.38 40.60
N GLN A 774 -13.00 -10.48 40.39
CA GLN A 774 -13.52 -11.83 40.59
C GLN A 774 -14.07 -12.03 42.01
N GLU A 775 -13.32 -11.60 43.04
CA GLU A 775 -13.79 -11.72 44.42
C GLU A 775 -14.98 -10.80 44.72
N SER A 776 -15.01 -9.61 44.14
CA SER A 776 -16.15 -8.68 44.32
C SER A 776 -17.42 -9.19 43.64
N LEU A 777 -17.31 -9.72 42.42
CA LEU A 777 -18.40 -10.37 41.71
C LEU A 777 -18.94 -11.56 42.50
N ARG A 778 -18.04 -12.42 43.00
CA ARG A 778 -18.40 -13.57 43.84
C ARG A 778 -19.22 -13.15 45.07
N LYS A 779 -18.74 -12.19 45.85
CA LYS A 779 -19.43 -11.70 47.06
C LYS A 779 -20.80 -11.10 46.77
N VAL A 780 -20.89 -10.27 45.72
CA VAL A 780 -22.15 -9.59 45.37
C VAL A 780 -23.18 -10.58 44.81
N MET A 781 -22.75 -11.53 43.97
CA MET A 781 -23.64 -12.54 43.38
C MET A 781 -24.14 -13.57 44.39
N LEU A 782 -23.31 -13.96 45.37
CA LEU A 782 -23.71 -14.85 46.46
C LEU A 782 -24.50 -14.14 47.58
N GLY A 783 -24.66 -12.81 47.50
CA GLY A 783 -25.35 -12.02 48.52
C GLY A 783 -24.55 -11.82 49.81
N GLU A 784 -23.26 -12.17 49.83
CA GLU A 784 -22.35 -11.92 50.97
C GLU A 784 -22.07 -10.42 51.18
N MET A 785 -22.31 -9.59 50.15
CA MET A 785 -22.17 -8.13 50.19
C MET A 785 -23.22 -7.48 49.29
N ALA A 786 -23.93 -6.47 49.78
CA ALA A 786 -24.81 -5.68 48.93
C ALA A 786 -24.00 -4.79 47.97
N LEU A 787 -24.45 -4.66 46.72
CA LEU A 787 -23.79 -3.80 45.73
C LEU A 787 -23.69 -2.34 46.20
N ALA A 788 -24.71 -1.82 46.88
CA ALA A 788 -24.71 -0.48 47.45
C ALA A 788 -23.57 -0.28 48.47
N ASP A 789 -23.28 -1.30 49.28
CA ASP A 789 -22.18 -1.26 50.26
C ASP A 789 -20.82 -1.29 49.55
N LEU A 790 -20.67 -2.06 48.47
CA LEU A 790 -19.46 -2.08 47.66
C LEU A 790 -19.20 -0.71 47.02
N LEU A 791 -20.22 -0.10 46.42
CA LEU A 791 -20.14 1.24 45.82
C LEU A 791 -19.77 2.29 46.87
N LYS A 792 -20.41 2.25 48.04
CA LYS A 792 -20.09 3.13 49.16
C LYS A 792 -18.65 2.94 49.64
N LYS A 793 -18.20 1.69 49.81
CA LYS A 793 -16.83 1.34 50.21
C LYS A 793 -15.79 1.83 49.21
N ARG A 794 -16.12 1.88 47.92
CA ARG A 794 -15.24 2.37 46.84
C ARG A 794 -15.46 3.85 46.50
N ASN A 795 -16.22 4.59 47.33
CA ASN A 795 -16.54 6.02 47.15
C ASN A 795 -17.16 6.31 45.76
N LYS A 796 -18.05 5.44 45.28
CA LYS A 796 -18.77 5.64 44.03
C LYS A 796 -20.15 6.25 44.30
N PRO A 797 -20.49 7.41 43.71
CA PRO A 797 -21.79 8.03 43.89
C PRO A 797 -22.89 7.20 43.18
N VAL A 798 -24.00 6.98 43.90
CA VAL A 798 -25.24 6.50 43.30
C VAL A 798 -26.08 7.74 43.00
N LYS A 799 -26.08 8.18 41.75
CA LYS A 799 -26.87 9.31 41.25
C LYS A 799 -27.77 8.86 40.11
N ASP A 800 -28.86 9.58 39.86
CA ASP A 800 -29.71 9.32 38.70
C ASP A 800 -28.98 9.66 37.40
N GLN A 801 -29.22 8.88 36.35
CA GLN A 801 -28.65 9.14 35.03
C GLN A 801 -29.50 10.18 34.30
N THR A 802 -28.87 11.26 33.84
CA THR A 802 -29.52 12.17 32.89
C THR A 802 -29.32 11.68 31.47
N ILE A 803 -30.31 11.81 30.60
CA ILE A 803 -30.21 11.44 29.18
C ILE A 803 -30.44 12.65 28.27
N TYR A 804 -29.92 12.58 27.05
CA TYR A 804 -30.21 13.51 25.97
C TYR A 804 -31.42 13.06 25.15
N SER A 805 -31.51 11.76 24.85
CA SER A 805 -32.60 11.14 24.08
C SER A 805 -32.68 9.65 24.35
N ALA A 806 -33.85 9.06 24.10
CA ALA A 806 -34.05 7.61 24.04
C ALA A 806 -35.06 7.27 22.94
N LYS A 807 -34.89 6.12 22.28
CA LYS A 807 -35.79 5.58 21.25
C LYS A 807 -35.88 4.06 21.39
N ILE A 808 -37.07 3.50 21.14
CA ILE A 808 -37.26 2.05 20.98
C ILE A 808 -37.60 1.77 19.52
N ASP A 809 -36.87 0.84 18.91
CA ASP A 809 -37.13 0.27 17.58
C ASP A 809 -37.55 -1.20 17.75
N ASP A 810 -38.77 -1.50 17.33
CA ASP A 810 -39.38 -2.83 17.38
C ASP A 810 -39.44 -3.51 16.00
N THR A 811 -38.63 -3.08 15.04
CA THR A 811 -38.55 -3.67 13.69
C THR A 811 -37.21 -4.35 13.41
N THR A 812 -36.15 -3.91 14.07
CA THR A 812 -34.76 -4.37 13.86
C THR A 812 -34.53 -5.88 14.08
N SER A 813 -35.26 -6.49 15.01
CA SER A 813 -35.09 -7.90 15.38
C SER A 813 -36.44 -8.56 15.54
N ASP A 814 -36.62 -9.77 15.02
CA ASP A 814 -37.86 -10.53 15.21
C ASP A 814 -38.14 -10.89 16.69
N GLN A 815 -37.11 -10.90 17.53
CA GLN A 815 -37.17 -11.39 18.92
C GLN A 815 -37.07 -10.30 19.97
N PHE A 816 -36.36 -9.19 19.69
CA PHE A 816 -36.06 -8.15 20.67
C PHE A 816 -36.42 -6.75 20.15
N SER A 817 -36.67 -5.82 21.05
CA SER A 817 -36.74 -4.40 20.71
C SER A 817 -35.39 -3.75 21.01
N LEU A 818 -34.91 -2.88 20.14
CA LEU A 818 -33.67 -2.14 20.32
C LEU A 818 -33.96 -0.81 21.03
N LEU A 819 -33.50 -0.68 22.27
CA LEU A 819 -33.55 0.56 23.04
C LEU A 819 -32.23 1.32 22.84
N GLU A 820 -32.27 2.42 22.10
CA GLU A 820 -31.14 3.34 21.93
C GLU A 820 -31.26 4.49 22.92
N VAL A 821 -30.20 4.76 23.68
CA VAL A 821 -30.13 5.82 24.68
C VAL A 821 -28.89 6.68 24.44
N SER A 822 -29.06 7.99 24.34
CA SER A 822 -27.95 8.94 24.37
C SER A 822 -27.88 9.64 25.71
N ALA A 823 -26.70 9.66 26.34
CA ALA A 823 -26.47 10.24 27.66
C ALA A 823 -25.10 10.96 27.72
N PRO A 824 -24.84 11.82 28.71
CA PRO A 824 -23.48 12.28 29.02
C PRO A 824 -22.58 11.09 29.34
N ASP A 825 -21.35 11.08 28.82
CA ASP A 825 -20.35 10.07 29.16
C ASP A 825 -19.82 10.30 30.58
N GLU A 826 -20.46 9.65 31.55
CA GLU A 826 -20.11 9.74 32.95
C GLU A 826 -19.85 8.35 33.52
N LYS A 827 -18.83 8.23 34.37
CA LYS A 827 -18.48 6.95 35.00
C LYS A 827 -19.71 6.26 35.61
N GLY A 828 -19.96 5.02 35.21
CA GLY A 828 -21.08 4.21 35.67
C GLY A 828 -22.39 4.39 34.90
N VAL A 829 -22.38 5.06 33.75
CA VAL A 829 -23.56 5.24 32.87
C VAL A 829 -24.23 3.90 32.53
N VAL A 830 -23.42 2.91 32.15
CA VAL A 830 -23.87 1.55 31.81
C VAL A 830 -24.61 0.90 32.97
N TYR A 831 -24.03 0.95 34.18
CA TYR A 831 -24.67 0.45 35.40
C TYR A 831 -26.00 1.14 35.66
N ARG A 832 -26.03 2.48 35.57
CA ARG A 832 -27.24 3.25 35.86
C ARG A 832 -28.35 2.97 34.85
N LEU A 833 -28.04 2.91 33.56
CA LEU A 833 -29.00 2.58 32.51
C LEU A 833 -29.51 1.15 32.67
N ALA A 834 -28.61 0.16 32.85
CA ALA A 834 -29.01 -1.22 33.08
C ALA A 834 -29.89 -1.39 34.33
N ASN A 835 -29.59 -0.64 35.40
CA ASN A 835 -30.36 -0.64 36.64
C ASN A 835 -31.78 -0.05 36.44
N VAL A 836 -31.91 1.03 35.67
CA VAL A 836 -33.23 1.63 35.36
C VAL A 836 -34.05 0.71 34.45
N VAL A 837 -33.44 0.15 33.41
CA VAL A 837 -34.11 -0.80 32.49
C VAL A 837 -34.61 -2.02 33.26
N SER A 838 -33.76 -2.58 34.14
CA SER A 838 -34.15 -3.72 34.98
C SER A 838 -35.24 -3.34 36.00
N GLY A 839 -35.19 -2.11 36.52
CA GLY A 839 -36.19 -1.56 37.45
C GLY A 839 -37.60 -1.40 36.85
N LEU A 840 -37.68 -1.19 35.52
CA LEU A 840 -38.95 -1.21 34.78
C LEU A 840 -39.48 -2.64 34.53
N GLY A 841 -38.74 -3.66 34.97
CA GLY A 841 -39.04 -5.07 34.73
C GLY A 841 -38.67 -5.54 33.33
N TRP A 842 -37.88 -4.76 32.58
CA TRP A 842 -37.41 -5.14 31.25
C TRP A 842 -36.16 -5.99 31.36
N ASN A 843 -36.06 -7.02 30.51
CA ASN A 843 -34.90 -7.90 30.46
C ASN A 843 -33.93 -7.45 29.36
N ILE A 844 -32.63 -7.51 29.62
CA ILE A 844 -31.57 -7.11 28.68
C ILE A 844 -30.89 -8.39 28.17
N HIS A 845 -30.93 -8.61 26.85
CA HIS A 845 -30.33 -9.78 26.20
C HIS A 845 -28.98 -9.46 25.55
N ALA A 846 -28.74 -8.20 25.19
CA ALA A 846 -27.44 -7.74 24.74
C ALA A 846 -27.34 -6.22 24.94
N ALA A 847 -26.12 -5.72 25.11
CA ALA A 847 -25.84 -4.29 25.14
C ALA A 847 -24.59 -3.95 24.32
N ARG A 848 -24.75 -2.99 23.41
CA ARG A 848 -23.66 -2.36 22.66
C ARG A 848 -23.45 -0.97 23.23
N LEU A 849 -22.26 -0.71 23.75
CA LEU A 849 -21.97 0.51 24.50
C LEU A 849 -20.93 1.29 23.71
N SER A 850 -21.16 2.57 23.51
CA SER A 850 -20.23 3.37 22.74
C SER A 850 -20.11 4.78 23.27
N VAL A 851 -18.88 5.26 23.29
CA VAL A 851 -18.58 6.65 23.62
C VAL A 851 -18.16 7.37 22.35
N TRP A 852 -18.75 8.55 22.15
CA TRP A 852 -18.40 9.47 21.07
C TRP A 852 -18.30 10.89 21.64
N GLY A 853 -17.10 11.47 21.58
CA GLY A 853 -16.78 12.72 22.27
C GLY A 853 -17.06 12.60 23.78
N SER A 854 -17.94 13.46 24.31
CA SER A 854 -18.38 13.44 25.71
C SER A 854 -19.77 12.82 25.92
N ARG A 855 -20.23 11.99 24.96
CA ARG A 855 -21.57 11.40 24.96
C ARG A 855 -21.49 9.87 24.86
N ALA A 856 -22.19 9.20 25.77
CA ALA A 856 -22.51 7.79 25.64
C ALA A 856 -23.69 7.63 24.68
N ARG A 857 -23.58 6.70 23.74
CA ARG A 857 -24.68 6.16 22.93
C ARG A 857 -24.69 4.65 23.13
N ASP A 858 -25.65 4.20 23.93
CA ASP A 858 -25.80 2.82 24.34
C ASP A 858 -27.05 2.23 23.70
N ALA A 859 -26.95 1.01 23.20
CA ALA A 859 -28.04 0.27 22.58
C ALA A 859 -28.27 -1.04 23.35
N PHE A 860 -29.48 -1.24 23.85
CA PHE A 860 -29.89 -2.42 24.63
C PHE A 860 -30.93 -3.22 23.87
N TYR A 861 -30.69 -4.50 23.65
CA TYR A 861 -31.68 -5.43 23.12
C TYR A 861 -32.54 -5.92 24.28
N VAL A 862 -33.82 -5.53 24.28
CA VAL A 862 -34.71 -5.66 25.44
C VAL A 862 -36.03 -6.37 25.12
N THR A 863 -36.59 -7.01 26.14
CA THR A 863 -37.96 -7.52 26.16
C THR A 863 -38.71 -7.03 27.40
N GLY A 864 -40.04 -6.97 27.31
CA GLY A 864 -40.91 -6.73 28.45
C GLY A 864 -40.90 -7.85 29.49
N PRO A 865 -41.62 -7.66 30.61
CA PRO A 865 -41.70 -8.63 31.71
C PRO A 865 -42.30 -9.98 31.29
N ASP A 866 -43.09 -10.00 30.22
CA ASP A 866 -43.70 -11.19 29.63
C ASP A 866 -42.83 -11.86 28.55
N GLY A 867 -41.60 -11.38 28.35
CA GLY A 867 -40.65 -11.89 27.36
C GLY A 867 -40.96 -11.45 25.93
N LYS A 868 -41.92 -10.54 25.70
CA LYS A 868 -42.26 -10.02 24.36
C LYS A 868 -41.51 -8.73 24.05
N LYS A 869 -41.49 -8.38 22.76
CA LYS A 869 -40.98 -7.10 22.28
C LYS A 869 -41.75 -5.93 22.87
N LEU A 870 -41.02 -4.87 23.19
CA LEU A 870 -41.58 -3.60 23.64
C LEU A 870 -41.97 -2.76 22.41
N PRO A 871 -43.22 -2.27 22.29
CA PRO A 871 -43.59 -1.31 21.25
C PRO A 871 -42.84 0.01 21.41
N ALA A 872 -42.67 0.76 20.31
CA ALA A 872 -42.00 2.06 20.32
C ALA A 872 -42.56 3.05 21.37
N SER A 873 -43.87 2.96 21.69
CA SER A 873 -44.55 3.79 22.70
C SER A 873 -44.04 3.60 24.13
N ASP A 874 -43.44 2.44 24.46
CA ASP A 874 -42.95 2.16 25.82
C ASP A 874 -41.75 3.03 26.22
N VAL A 875 -41.13 3.75 25.27
CA VAL A 875 -40.07 4.72 25.56
C VAL A 875 -40.55 5.79 26.55
N ALA A 876 -41.85 6.12 26.56
CA ALA A 876 -42.43 7.08 27.51
C ALA A 876 -42.21 6.66 28.98
N ARG A 877 -42.32 5.36 29.28
CA ARG A 877 -42.08 4.82 30.63
C ARG A 877 -40.63 4.98 31.09
N LEU A 878 -39.69 4.95 30.15
CA LEU A 878 -38.28 5.21 30.42
C LEU A 878 -38.04 6.72 30.68
N LEU A 879 -38.70 7.59 29.90
CA LEU A 879 -38.59 9.05 30.06
C LEU A 879 -39.26 9.56 31.36
N GLU A 880 -40.20 8.82 31.94
CA GLU A 880 -40.79 9.14 33.25
C GLU A 880 -39.82 8.94 34.42
N VAL A 881 -38.88 7.99 34.29
CA VAL A 881 -37.93 7.62 35.35
C VAL A 881 -36.52 8.17 35.13
N LEU A 882 -36.20 8.65 33.92
CA LEU A 882 -34.92 9.29 33.60
C LEU A 882 -35.08 10.79 33.37
N PRO A 883 -34.37 11.66 34.12
CA PRO A 883 -34.36 13.09 33.81
C PRO A 883 -33.77 13.35 32.42
N VAL A 884 -34.52 14.02 31.55
CA VAL A 884 -34.03 14.48 30.24
C VAL A 884 -33.37 15.85 30.40
N SER A 885 -32.14 16.00 29.94
CA SER A 885 -31.37 17.24 30.06
C SER A 885 -32.10 18.42 29.41
N THR A 886 -32.37 19.47 30.20
CA THR A 886 -33.00 20.73 29.75
C THR A 886 -32.11 21.56 28.82
N PHE A 887 -30.82 21.22 28.70
CA PHE A 887 -29.87 21.91 27.81
C PHE A 887 -30.19 21.75 26.32
N VAL A 888 -31.06 20.79 25.96
CA VAL A 888 -31.55 20.58 24.57
C VAL A 888 -32.84 21.36 24.27
N LYS A 889 -33.68 21.68 25.27
CA LYS A 889 -34.95 22.42 25.06
C LYS A 889 -34.76 23.90 24.69
N ARG A 890 -33.63 24.52 25.07
CA ARG A 890 -33.35 25.95 24.80
C ARG A 890 -32.75 26.25 23.42
N LYS A 891 -32.26 25.24 22.67
CA LYS A 891 -31.65 25.45 21.34
C LYS A 891 -32.55 25.05 20.16
N LEU A 892 -33.63 24.30 20.39
CA LEU A 892 -34.66 24.02 19.38
C LEU A 892 -35.75 25.11 19.32
N THR A 893 -35.90 25.93 20.36
CA THR A 893 -36.90 27.02 20.40
C THR A 893 -36.41 28.32 19.78
N THR A 894 -35.12 28.45 19.46
CA THR A 894 -34.57 29.60 18.71
C THR A 894 -34.58 29.40 17.19
N ALA A 895 -35.05 28.26 16.68
CA ALA A 895 -35.24 27.99 15.25
C ALA A 895 -36.73 28.06 14.81
N GLY A 896 -37.61 28.58 15.67
CA GLY A 896 -39.06 28.64 15.42
C GLY A 896 -39.70 29.97 15.77
N GLY A 897 -38.97 31.07 15.66
CA GLY A 897 -39.48 32.42 15.92
C GLY A 897 -38.60 33.47 15.25
N GLY A 898 -38.88 33.74 13.98
CA GLY A 898 -38.22 34.73 13.13
C GLY A 898 -38.71 34.59 11.71
#